data_AF-A0A6J3QLC6-F1
#
_entry.id   AF-A0A6J3QLC6-F1
#
_cell.length_a   1.000
_cell.length_b   1.000
_cell.length_c   1.000
_cell.angle_alpha   90.00
_cell.angle_beta   90.00
_cell.angle_gamma   90.00
#
_symmetry.space_group_name_H-M   'P 1'
#
loop_
_entity.id
_entity.type
_entity.pdbx_description
1 polymer ?
#
loop_
_entity_poly.entity_id
_entity_poly.type
_entity_poly.pdbx_seq_one_letter_code
_entity_poly.pdbx_strand_id
1 'polypeptide(L)'
;MGRYRIRVATGAAFFAGSHDRVQLWLVGARGETDLELQLLPARGQEKEFEHDIPEDLGPLQFVKLRKHHSLVDNAWFCDHITVQGPVAFQEATFPCYRWVQADSVLCLPEGTARLAGNNALDVFQKHREKELKERRQIYCWATWKEGLPLTIAAGCEDDLPANMRFHEEKRLDFEGTLKAGALEMVLKHVYTLLSSWNCFEDFDHIFWGQKNTLAEKVRQRWQDDELFGYQFLNGTNPMLLRRCTSLPSRLVLPSGMEELRTQLEKELQNSSLFEADFILLDGIPANVIRGEKQYLAAPLVMLKMDTSGKLLPMVIQIQPPSPSSPTPPLFLPSDPPLAWLLAKSWVRNSDFQLHQLQYHLLNTHLLAEVIAVATMRCLPGLHPVFKLLIPHIRYTMEINTRARTQLLPDGGIFDKAVSTGGGGHVHLLRRALAQLTYCSLCPPNNLADRGLLGTPGALYACDALRLWEITARYVEGIIHLFYRGDDVVRGDPELQAWCREITEVGLCQAQNRGFPISFQSQNQLCHFLTMCVFTCTAQHGAINQGQLDWYAWVPNAPCTMRMPPPTTKEDVTVATVMGSLPDVRQACLQMVVTWHLGRRQPDMVPLGHHKEKYFSDPKAKSVLNQFQTDLENLEREITARNEQLDLPYEYLKPSLIENSITI
;
A
#
# COMPACT_ATOMS: atom_id res chain seq x y z
N MET A 1 27.33 -39.29 -17.35
CA MET A 1 28.69 -38.72 -17.47
C MET A 1 28.70 -37.59 -18.46
N GLY A 2 29.22 -36.43 -18.08
CA GLY A 2 29.50 -35.34 -19.01
C GLY A 2 29.76 -34.00 -18.35
N ARG A 3 30.09 -33.00 -19.16
CA ARG A 3 30.39 -31.63 -18.74
C ARG A 3 29.12 -30.86 -18.35
N TYR A 4 29.13 -30.29 -17.15
CA TYR A 4 28.12 -29.36 -16.68
C TYR A 4 28.71 -27.95 -16.60
N ARG A 5 27.96 -26.96 -17.08
CA ARG A 5 28.27 -25.54 -16.93
C ARG A 5 27.35 -24.94 -15.88
N ILE A 6 27.92 -24.47 -14.77
CA ILE A 6 27.22 -23.90 -13.63
C ILE A 6 27.48 -22.39 -13.60
N ARG A 7 26.43 -21.59 -13.59
CA ARG A 7 26.52 -20.13 -13.40
C ARG A 7 25.87 -19.73 -12.10
N VAL A 8 26.58 -18.94 -11.30
CA VAL A 8 26.10 -18.44 -10.02
C VAL A 8 26.06 -16.91 -10.06
N ALA A 9 24.86 -16.35 -9.97
CA ALA A 9 24.64 -14.91 -9.96
C ALA A 9 24.53 -14.38 -8.53
N THR A 10 25.34 -13.36 -8.21
CA THR A 10 25.30 -12.65 -6.94
C THR A 10 24.60 -11.31 -7.10
N GLY A 11 23.73 -10.98 -6.15
CA GLY A 11 22.93 -9.76 -6.18
C GLY A 11 23.77 -8.48 -6.26
N ALA A 12 23.13 -7.43 -6.77
CA ALA A 12 23.77 -6.12 -6.95
C ALA A 12 23.61 -5.18 -5.74
N ALA A 13 22.96 -5.60 -4.65
CA ALA A 13 22.81 -4.77 -3.44
C ALA A 13 24.16 -4.54 -2.73
N PHE A 14 24.29 -3.46 -1.96
CA PHE A 14 25.41 -3.33 -1.01
C PHE A 14 25.49 -4.56 -0.10
N PHE A 15 26.71 -5.00 0.19
CA PHE A 15 27.01 -6.21 0.98
C PHE A 15 26.47 -7.53 0.41
N ALA A 16 25.99 -7.56 -0.84
CA ALA A 16 25.53 -8.80 -1.46
C ALA A 16 26.66 -9.83 -1.68
N GLY A 17 27.91 -9.39 -1.82
CA GLY A 17 29.07 -10.29 -1.97
C GLY A 17 29.53 -10.88 -0.63
N SER A 18 30.34 -11.94 -0.69
CA SER A 18 30.93 -12.57 0.49
C SER A 18 32.36 -13.03 0.21
N HIS A 19 33.19 -12.99 1.25
CA HIS A 19 34.55 -13.54 1.23
C HIS A 19 34.60 -15.00 1.67
N ASP A 20 33.45 -15.56 2.03
CA ASP A 20 33.34 -16.95 2.46
C ASP A 20 33.31 -17.91 1.27
N ARG A 21 33.82 -19.11 1.49
CA ARG A 21 33.76 -20.18 0.51
C ARG A 21 32.34 -20.74 0.45
N VAL A 22 31.82 -20.90 -0.76
CA VAL A 22 30.52 -21.53 -1.01
C VAL A 22 30.72 -22.91 -1.62
N GLN A 23 30.20 -23.93 -0.95
CA GLN A 23 30.11 -25.29 -1.47
C GLN A 23 28.74 -25.50 -2.12
N LEU A 24 28.71 -26.18 -3.26
CA LEU A 24 27.50 -26.45 -4.03
C LEU A 24 27.35 -27.96 -4.26
N TRP A 25 26.11 -28.45 -4.39
CA TRP A 25 25.82 -29.81 -4.82
C TRP A 25 24.78 -29.78 -5.92
N LEU A 26 24.99 -30.59 -6.97
CA LEU A 26 23.96 -30.87 -7.96
C LEU A 26 23.22 -32.13 -7.55
N VAL A 27 21.89 -32.03 -7.43
CA VAL A 27 21.02 -33.14 -7.06
C VAL A 27 20.08 -33.40 -8.22
N GLY A 28 20.26 -34.54 -8.89
CA GLY A 28 19.38 -35.01 -9.94
C GLY A 28 18.56 -36.22 -9.51
N ALA A 29 17.64 -36.64 -10.39
CA ALA A 29 16.72 -37.74 -10.11
C ALA A 29 17.42 -39.11 -9.87
N ARG A 30 18.68 -39.27 -10.28
CA ARG A 30 19.43 -40.53 -10.18
C ARG A 30 20.63 -40.48 -9.22
N GLY A 31 21.00 -39.31 -8.72
CA GLY A 31 22.18 -39.16 -7.87
C GLY A 31 22.43 -37.72 -7.45
N GLU A 32 23.36 -37.54 -6.53
CA GLU A 32 23.87 -36.23 -6.13
C GLU A 32 25.39 -36.21 -6.23
N THR A 33 25.95 -35.04 -6.54
CA THR A 33 27.40 -34.86 -6.58
C THR A 33 27.76 -33.52 -5.96
N ASP A 34 28.83 -33.51 -5.20
CA ASP A 34 29.39 -32.31 -4.60
C ASP A 34 30.31 -31.59 -5.59
N LEU A 35 30.21 -30.27 -5.55
CA LEU A 35 31.06 -29.37 -6.30
C LEU A 35 31.86 -28.56 -5.28
N GLU A 36 33.14 -28.89 -5.12
CA GLU A 36 34.11 -28.02 -4.45
C GLU A 36 34.46 -26.82 -5.34
N LEU A 37 33.50 -25.89 -5.45
CA LEU A 37 33.71 -24.65 -6.18
C LEU A 37 34.54 -23.69 -5.33
N GLN A 38 35.61 -23.14 -5.90
CA GLN A 38 36.29 -21.97 -5.35
C GLN A 38 35.47 -20.70 -5.62
N LEU A 39 34.21 -20.70 -5.20
CA LEU A 39 33.30 -19.58 -5.35
C LEU A 39 33.53 -18.58 -4.21
N LEU A 40 34.02 -17.40 -4.58
CA LEU A 40 34.01 -16.19 -3.77
C LEU A 40 32.97 -15.23 -4.37
N PRO A 41 31.75 -15.15 -3.81
CA PRO A 41 30.69 -14.33 -4.38
C PRO A 41 31.04 -12.84 -4.40
N ALA A 42 31.02 -12.22 -5.56
CA ALA A 42 31.29 -10.79 -5.72
C ALA A 42 30.02 -10.07 -6.15
N ARG A 43 29.76 -8.91 -5.54
CA ARG A 43 28.56 -8.09 -5.78
C ARG A 43 28.32 -7.86 -7.28
N GLY A 44 27.11 -8.16 -7.74
CA GLY A 44 26.66 -7.93 -9.12
C GLY A 44 27.40 -8.75 -10.18
N GLN A 45 28.17 -9.75 -9.78
CA GLN A 45 28.90 -10.62 -10.70
C GLN A 45 28.19 -11.96 -10.86
N GLU A 46 28.28 -12.48 -12.08
CA GLU A 46 27.98 -13.87 -12.39
C GLU A 46 29.31 -14.61 -12.58
N LYS A 47 29.44 -15.78 -11.95
CA LYS A 47 30.60 -16.65 -12.11
C LYS A 47 30.21 -17.97 -12.75
N GLU A 48 30.95 -18.36 -13.77
CA GLU A 48 30.77 -19.61 -14.51
C GLU A 48 31.84 -20.63 -14.12
N PHE A 49 31.42 -21.88 -13.97
CA PHE A 49 32.28 -23.02 -13.68
C PHE A 49 31.91 -24.17 -14.63
N GLU A 50 32.93 -24.88 -15.13
CA GLU A 50 32.73 -26.12 -15.89
C GLU A 50 33.29 -27.29 -15.10
N HIS A 51 32.46 -28.34 -14.91
CA HIS A 51 32.86 -29.56 -14.21
C HIS A 51 32.45 -30.79 -15.00
N ASP A 52 33.40 -31.72 -15.16
CA ASP A 52 33.15 -33.02 -15.76
C ASP A 52 32.69 -33.99 -14.65
N ILE A 53 31.41 -34.42 -14.71
CA ILE A 53 30.80 -35.26 -13.68
C ILE A 53 30.75 -36.71 -14.20
N PRO A 54 31.39 -37.68 -13.51
CA PRO A 54 31.49 -39.06 -13.97
C PRO A 54 30.13 -39.77 -13.95
N GLU A 55 29.28 -39.43 -13.00
CA GLU A 55 27.96 -40.04 -12.83
C GLU A 55 26.90 -39.41 -13.75
N ASP A 56 25.81 -40.15 -13.97
CA ASP A 56 24.63 -39.62 -14.66
C ASP A 56 23.55 -39.24 -13.64
N LEU A 57 23.52 -37.95 -13.29
CA LEU A 57 22.58 -37.40 -12.31
C LEU A 57 21.11 -37.45 -12.80
N GLY A 58 20.89 -37.60 -14.11
CA GLY A 58 19.58 -37.42 -14.72
C GLY A 58 19.06 -35.97 -14.66
N PRO A 59 17.74 -35.77 -14.83
CA PRO A 59 17.14 -34.45 -14.72
C PRO A 59 17.47 -33.83 -13.37
N LEU A 60 18.03 -32.62 -13.39
CA LEU A 60 18.37 -31.88 -12.18
C LEU A 60 17.09 -31.47 -11.45
N GLN A 61 17.08 -31.67 -10.13
CA GLN A 61 15.93 -31.39 -9.27
C GLN A 61 16.24 -30.27 -8.27
N PHE A 62 17.44 -30.27 -7.70
CA PHE A 62 17.87 -29.26 -6.73
C PHE A 62 19.33 -28.86 -6.93
N VAL A 63 19.65 -27.67 -6.45
CA VAL A 63 21.00 -27.25 -6.10
C VAL A 63 21.04 -27.03 -4.59
N LYS A 64 21.94 -27.73 -3.89
CA LYS A 64 22.21 -27.42 -2.48
C LYS A 64 23.37 -26.44 -2.43
N LEU A 65 23.33 -25.51 -1.48
CA LEU A 65 24.40 -24.55 -1.25
C LEU A 65 24.67 -24.42 0.24
N ARG A 66 25.95 -24.35 0.60
CA ARG A 66 26.42 -24.13 1.96
C ARG A 66 27.51 -23.07 1.92
N LYS A 67 27.30 -22.00 2.69
CA LYS A 67 28.33 -21.00 2.95
C LYS A 67 29.12 -21.45 4.18
N HIS A 68 30.42 -21.65 4.02
CA HIS A 68 31.30 -22.00 5.14
C HIS A 68 31.61 -20.76 5.97
N HIS A 69 31.49 -20.88 7.28
CA HIS A 69 31.85 -19.79 8.19
C HIS A 69 33.37 -19.53 8.16
N SER A 70 33.75 -18.27 8.02
CA SER A 70 35.11 -17.76 8.24
C SER A 70 35.16 -16.98 9.56
N LEU A 71 36.33 -16.46 9.96
CA LEU A 71 36.52 -15.69 11.21
C LEU A 71 35.60 -14.46 11.34
N VAL A 72 35.09 -13.94 10.22
CA VAL A 72 34.09 -12.86 10.15
C VAL A 72 32.94 -13.35 9.28
N ASP A 73 31.76 -13.53 9.85
CA ASP A 73 30.58 -13.96 9.10
C ASP A 73 30.05 -12.83 8.23
N ASN A 74 30.08 -13.00 6.90
CA ASN A 74 29.48 -12.07 5.95
C ASN A 74 28.37 -12.76 5.17
N ALA A 75 27.15 -12.22 5.25
CA ALA A 75 26.00 -12.72 4.50
C ALA A 75 26.24 -12.61 2.98
N TRP A 76 25.64 -13.52 2.20
CA TRP A 76 25.72 -13.51 0.74
C TRP A 76 24.31 -13.42 0.16
N PHE A 77 24.04 -12.48 -0.74
CA PHE A 77 22.77 -12.44 -1.47
C PHE A 77 22.92 -13.18 -2.81
N CYS A 78 22.28 -14.35 -2.91
CA CYS A 78 22.26 -15.15 -4.12
C CYS A 78 21.01 -14.84 -4.94
N ASP A 79 21.18 -14.44 -6.20
CA ASP A 79 20.06 -14.17 -7.11
C ASP A 79 19.49 -15.49 -7.64
N HIS A 80 20.29 -16.22 -8.39
CA HIS A 80 19.91 -17.50 -8.97
C HIS A 80 21.15 -18.30 -9.39
N ILE A 81 20.93 -19.58 -9.66
CA ILE A 81 21.94 -20.48 -10.22
C ILE A 81 21.36 -21.06 -11.51
N THR A 82 22.14 -21.10 -12.59
CA THR A 82 21.78 -21.87 -13.79
C THR A 82 22.75 -23.01 -14.02
N VAL A 83 22.23 -24.13 -14.53
CA VAL A 83 23.02 -25.32 -14.81
C VAL A 83 22.65 -25.86 -16.18
N GLN A 84 23.64 -25.90 -17.07
CA GLN A 84 23.54 -26.51 -18.39
C GLN A 84 24.22 -27.88 -18.36
N GLY A 85 23.46 -28.93 -18.71
CA GLY A 85 23.96 -30.31 -18.75
C GLY A 85 24.69 -30.68 -20.05
N PRO A 86 25.27 -31.90 -20.10
CA PRO A 86 26.15 -32.35 -21.21
C PRO A 86 25.45 -32.73 -22.51
N VAL A 87 24.19 -33.17 -22.45
CA VAL A 87 23.33 -33.34 -23.62
C VAL A 87 22.62 -32.00 -23.82
N ALA A 88 22.25 -31.63 -25.05
CA ALA A 88 21.57 -30.36 -25.43
C ALA A 88 20.17 -30.17 -24.81
N PHE A 89 20.04 -30.42 -23.50
CA PHE A 89 18.89 -30.11 -22.67
C PHE A 89 18.83 -28.60 -22.43
N GLN A 90 17.62 -28.14 -22.13
CA GLN A 90 17.37 -26.81 -21.60
C GLN A 90 18.21 -26.55 -20.36
N GLU A 91 18.73 -25.32 -20.26
CA GLU A 91 19.36 -24.78 -19.06
C GLU A 91 18.37 -24.84 -17.88
N ALA A 92 18.73 -25.56 -16.82
CA ALA A 92 17.94 -25.62 -15.59
C ALA A 92 18.22 -24.36 -14.76
N THR A 93 17.17 -23.69 -14.29
CA THR A 93 17.29 -22.48 -13.48
C THR A 93 16.84 -22.75 -12.04
N PHE A 94 17.59 -22.26 -11.06
CA PHE A 94 17.33 -22.40 -9.63
C PHE A 94 17.22 -20.99 -9.01
N PRO A 95 16.01 -20.39 -8.98
CA PRO A 95 15.78 -19.08 -8.37
C PRO A 95 16.06 -19.10 -6.87
N CYS A 96 16.82 -18.13 -6.38
CA CYS A 96 17.20 -18.02 -4.97
C CYS A 96 16.63 -16.76 -4.33
N TYR A 97 17.02 -15.60 -4.86
CA TYR A 97 16.64 -14.23 -4.46
C TYR A 97 16.57 -14.02 -2.95
N ARG A 98 17.61 -14.48 -2.23
CA ARG A 98 17.64 -14.42 -0.76
C ARG A 98 19.06 -14.34 -0.21
N TRP A 99 19.15 -13.82 1.02
CA TRP A 99 20.34 -13.87 1.86
C TRP A 99 20.61 -15.30 2.34
N VAL A 100 21.85 -15.73 2.12
CA VAL A 100 22.43 -16.99 2.57
C VAL A 100 23.33 -16.69 3.77
N GLN A 101 22.94 -17.21 4.93
CA GLN A 101 23.70 -17.12 6.18
C GLN A 101 24.58 -18.36 6.37
N ALA A 102 25.58 -18.27 7.25
CA ALA A 102 26.54 -19.34 7.48
C ALA A 102 25.91 -20.64 8.00
N ASP A 103 26.60 -21.76 7.75
CA ASP A 103 26.41 -23.08 8.37
C ASP A 103 25.08 -23.81 8.12
N SER A 104 24.10 -23.18 7.46
CA SER A 104 22.91 -23.85 6.95
C SER A 104 23.10 -24.31 5.49
N VAL A 105 22.63 -25.52 5.18
CA VAL A 105 22.53 -26.00 3.80
C VAL A 105 21.19 -25.55 3.25
N LEU A 106 21.22 -24.61 2.31
CA LEU A 106 20.03 -24.16 1.58
C LEU A 106 19.82 -25.07 0.37
N CYS A 107 18.62 -25.63 0.23
CA CYS A 107 18.23 -26.42 -0.93
C CYS A 107 17.37 -25.57 -1.85
N LEU A 108 17.85 -25.29 -3.06
CA LEU A 108 17.11 -24.59 -4.10
C LEU A 108 16.49 -25.59 -5.06
N PRO A 109 15.15 -25.63 -5.21
CA PRO A 109 14.53 -26.47 -6.21
C PRO A 109 14.62 -25.85 -7.61
N GLU A 110 14.53 -26.69 -8.64
CA GLU A 110 14.39 -26.23 -10.02
C GLU A 110 13.17 -25.29 -10.16
N GLY A 111 13.34 -24.20 -10.88
CA GLY A 111 12.49 -23.02 -10.84
C GLY A 111 11.08 -23.19 -11.42
N THR A 112 10.79 -24.28 -12.12
CA THR A 112 9.46 -24.56 -12.67
C THR A 112 8.42 -24.61 -11.55
N ALA A 113 7.36 -23.82 -11.71
CA ALA A 113 6.28 -23.76 -10.73
C ALA A 113 5.52 -25.10 -10.67
N ARG A 114 5.19 -25.54 -9.45
CA ARG A 114 4.57 -26.85 -9.19
C ARG A 114 3.51 -26.73 -8.10
N LEU A 115 2.35 -27.34 -8.36
CA LEU A 115 1.32 -27.58 -7.36
C LEU A 115 1.74 -28.75 -6.44
N ALA A 116 1.10 -28.84 -5.27
CA ALA A 116 1.29 -29.97 -4.38
C ALA A 116 0.85 -31.27 -5.05
N GLY A 117 1.61 -32.34 -4.82
CA GLY A 117 1.28 -33.68 -5.33
C GLY A 117 0.79 -34.59 -4.20
N ASN A 118 0.16 -35.70 -4.56
CA ASN A 118 -0.34 -36.69 -3.59
C ASN A 118 0.71 -37.76 -3.22
N ASN A 119 1.94 -37.67 -3.75
CA ASN A 119 2.97 -38.69 -3.57
C ASN A 119 3.97 -38.27 -2.48
N ALA A 120 3.89 -38.88 -1.31
CA ALA A 120 4.83 -38.64 -0.20
C ALA A 120 6.29 -39.05 -0.52
N LEU A 121 6.51 -39.84 -1.58
CA LEU A 121 7.86 -40.19 -2.07
C LEU A 121 8.44 -39.13 -3.01
N ASP A 122 7.64 -38.16 -3.47
CA ASP A 122 8.13 -37.05 -4.29
C ASP A 122 9.06 -36.15 -3.48
N VAL A 123 10.28 -35.98 -3.98
CA VAL A 123 11.32 -35.15 -3.37
C VAL A 123 10.91 -33.68 -3.28
N PHE A 124 10.13 -33.18 -4.24
CA PHE A 124 9.62 -31.82 -4.20
C PHE A 124 8.53 -31.65 -3.14
N GLN A 125 7.69 -32.67 -2.93
CA GLN A 125 6.70 -32.67 -1.86
C GLN A 125 7.36 -32.60 -0.48
N LYS A 126 8.40 -33.44 -0.23
CA LYS A 126 9.19 -33.39 1.00
C LYS A 126 9.88 -32.04 1.23
N HIS A 127 10.41 -31.45 0.15
CA HIS A 127 11.02 -30.11 0.21
C HIS A 127 10.01 -29.04 0.61
N ARG A 128 8.81 -29.05 0.00
CA ARG A 128 7.73 -28.09 0.25
C ARG A 128 7.24 -28.17 1.70
N GLU A 129 7.01 -29.39 2.21
CA GLU A 129 6.61 -29.61 3.61
C GLU A 129 7.67 -29.11 4.60
N LYS A 130 8.95 -29.39 4.33
CA LYS A 130 10.07 -28.89 5.15
C LYS A 130 10.12 -27.36 5.12
N GLU A 131 10.08 -26.75 3.94
CA GLU A 131 10.11 -25.30 3.78
C GLU A 131 8.96 -24.63 4.53
N LEU A 132 7.72 -25.11 4.37
CA LEU A 132 6.56 -24.54 5.06
C LEU A 132 6.65 -24.71 6.58
N LYS A 133 7.17 -25.84 7.07
CA LYS A 133 7.39 -26.06 8.51
C LYS A 133 8.38 -25.04 9.08
N GLU A 134 9.50 -24.80 8.39
CA GLU A 134 10.50 -23.79 8.79
C GLU A 134 9.93 -22.38 8.71
N ARG A 135 9.25 -22.03 7.62
CA ARG A 135 8.65 -20.71 7.45
C ARG A 135 7.58 -20.42 8.50
N ARG A 136 6.78 -21.40 8.95
CA ARG A 136 5.81 -21.18 10.04
C ARG A 136 6.45 -20.86 11.39
N GLN A 137 7.72 -21.23 11.59
CA GLN A 137 8.49 -20.88 12.79
C GLN A 137 9.13 -19.48 12.66
N ILE A 138 9.51 -19.08 11.44
CA ILE A 138 10.15 -17.79 11.15
C ILE A 138 9.11 -16.66 11.06
N TYR A 139 8.04 -16.88 10.30
CA TYR A 139 6.99 -15.89 10.04
C TYR A 139 5.83 -16.14 11.00
N CYS A 140 5.91 -15.61 12.22
CA CYS A 140 4.87 -15.75 13.22
C CYS A 140 3.91 -14.54 13.21
N TRP A 141 2.65 -14.76 13.56
CA TRP A 141 1.70 -13.68 13.80
C TRP A 141 1.88 -13.07 15.18
N ALA A 142 1.64 -11.78 15.29
CA ALA A 142 1.51 -11.08 16.56
C ALA A 142 0.33 -10.10 16.54
N THR A 143 -0.20 -9.84 17.72
CA THR A 143 -1.17 -8.78 17.95
C THR A 143 -0.43 -7.48 18.24
N TRP A 144 -0.45 -6.52 17.32
CA TRP A 144 0.10 -5.18 17.57
C TRP A 144 -0.80 -4.36 18.50
N LYS A 145 -2.10 -4.27 18.18
CA LYS A 145 -3.14 -3.70 19.04
C LYS A 145 -4.38 -4.60 18.95
N GLU A 146 -5.02 -4.85 20.09
CA GLU A 146 -6.20 -5.72 20.16
C GLU A 146 -7.33 -5.22 19.24
N GLY A 147 -7.99 -6.13 18.53
CA GLY A 147 -9.09 -5.81 17.62
C GLY A 147 -8.67 -5.24 16.25
N LEU A 148 -7.39 -5.28 15.91
CA LEU A 148 -6.85 -4.99 14.57
C LEU A 148 -6.37 -6.27 13.87
N PRO A 149 -6.11 -6.25 12.55
CA PRO A 149 -5.49 -7.39 11.87
C PRO A 149 -4.17 -7.78 12.52
N LEU A 150 -3.84 -9.06 12.49
CA LEU A 150 -2.55 -9.56 12.96
C LEU A 150 -1.43 -9.07 12.04
N THR A 151 -0.26 -8.84 12.62
CA THR A 151 0.95 -8.38 11.92
C THR A 151 2.06 -9.41 12.05
N ILE A 152 3.19 -9.21 11.37
CA ILE A 152 4.39 -10.01 11.64
C ILE A 152 4.80 -9.84 13.11
N ALA A 153 5.26 -10.92 13.74
CA ALA A 153 5.83 -10.93 15.06
C ALA A 153 7.25 -10.33 15.05
N ALA A 154 7.32 -9.00 15.00
CA ALA A 154 8.56 -8.23 15.07
C ALA A 154 8.30 -6.98 15.93
N GLY A 155 9.12 -6.80 16.98
CA GLY A 155 9.08 -5.60 17.82
C GLY A 155 9.87 -4.44 17.19
N CYS A 156 10.90 -4.77 16.42
CA CYS A 156 11.63 -3.84 15.56
C CYS A 156 12.09 -4.49 14.26
N GLU A 157 12.68 -3.69 13.38
CA GLU A 157 13.21 -4.08 12.08
C GLU A 157 14.26 -5.20 12.21
N ASP A 158 15.02 -5.22 13.32
CA ASP A 158 16.01 -6.25 13.62
C ASP A 158 15.43 -7.62 14.01
N ASP A 159 14.13 -7.70 14.30
CA ASP A 159 13.45 -8.97 14.55
C ASP A 159 12.95 -9.62 13.24
N LEU A 160 12.92 -8.86 12.14
CA LEU A 160 12.43 -9.36 10.86
C LEU A 160 13.41 -10.36 10.24
N PRO A 161 12.93 -11.37 9.50
CA PRO A 161 13.79 -12.22 8.70
C PRO A 161 14.61 -11.38 7.72
N ALA A 162 15.90 -11.70 7.55
CA ALA A 162 16.81 -10.90 6.73
C ALA A 162 16.29 -10.63 5.30
N ASN A 163 15.54 -11.59 4.73
CA ASN A 163 14.94 -11.48 3.39
C ASN A 163 13.75 -10.52 3.29
N MET A 164 13.22 -10.05 4.43
CA MET A 164 12.10 -9.10 4.47
C MET A 164 12.57 -7.67 4.77
N ARG A 165 13.81 -7.48 5.22
CA ARG A 165 14.38 -6.17 5.55
C ARG A 165 14.73 -5.39 4.30
N PHE A 166 14.76 -4.07 4.42
CA PHE A 166 15.33 -3.22 3.36
C PHE A 166 16.76 -3.63 3.06
N HIS A 167 17.08 -3.68 1.76
CA HIS A 167 18.48 -3.70 1.37
C HIS A 167 19.18 -2.43 1.84
N GLU A 168 20.47 -2.53 2.10
CA GLU A 168 21.24 -1.49 2.78
C GLU A 168 21.18 -0.12 2.09
N GLU A 169 21.17 -0.07 0.75
CA GLU A 169 21.01 1.17 -0.03
C GLU A 169 19.71 1.90 0.34
N LYS A 170 18.60 1.17 0.33
CA LYS A 170 17.29 1.71 0.67
C LYS A 170 17.24 2.11 2.14
N ARG A 171 17.81 1.31 3.04
CA ARG A 171 17.88 1.60 4.48
C ARG A 171 18.60 2.92 4.75
N LEU A 172 19.80 3.10 4.18
CA LEU A 172 20.60 4.31 4.35
C LEU A 172 19.91 5.55 3.77
N ASP A 173 19.28 5.43 2.60
CA ASP A 173 18.50 6.53 2.01
C ASP A 173 17.28 6.89 2.86
N PHE A 174 16.55 5.90 3.36
CA PHE A 174 15.39 6.10 4.23
C PHE A 174 15.79 6.80 5.53
N GLU A 175 16.81 6.31 6.23
CA GLU A 175 17.31 6.91 7.48
C GLU A 175 17.94 8.30 7.25
N GLY A 176 18.67 8.47 6.14
CA GLY A 176 19.29 9.73 5.77
C GLY A 176 18.28 10.83 5.49
N THR A 177 17.24 10.53 4.70
CA THR A 177 16.18 11.50 4.40
C THR A 177 15.34 11.86 5.61
N LEU A 178 15.07 10.92 6.52
CA LEU A 178 14.38 11.21 7.78
C LEU A 178 15.20 12.21 8.64
N LYS A 179 16.52 12.00 8.76
CA LYS A 179 17.43 12.93 9.46
C LYS A 179 17.48 14.30 8.79
N ALA A 180 17.56 14.35 7.46
CA ALA A 180 17.55 15.60 6.71
C ALA A 180 16.24 16.38 6.91
N GLY A 181 15.09 15.70 6.85
CA GLY A 181 13.79 16.30 7.11
C GLY A 181 13.67 16.85 8.54
N ALA A 182 14.18 16.13 9.54
CA ALA A 182 14.21 16.59 10.92
C ALA A 182 15.10 17.84 11.11
N LEU A 183 16.25 17.92 10.42
CA LEU A 183 17.12 19.10 10.44
C LEU A 183 16.42 20.32 9.82
N GLU A 184 15.80 20.14 8.65
CA GLU A 184 15.05 21.19 7.96
C GLU A 184 13.88 21.71 8.82
N MET A 185 13.18 20.82 9.52
CA MET A 185 12.15 21.17 10.50
C MET A 185 12.68 22.10 11.59
N VAL A 186 13.84 21.77 12.18
CA VAL A 186 14.46 22.59 13.22
C VAL A 186 14.84 23.97 12.67
N LEU A 187 15.43 24.03 11.48
CA LEU A 187 15.80 25.30 10.84
C LEU A 187 14.58 26.18 10.58
N LYS A 188 13.50 25.62 10.04
CA LYS A 188 12.26 26.35 9.77
C LYS A 188 11.56 26.80 11.04
N HIS A 189 11.55 25.96 12.08
CA HIS A 189 11.03 26.36 13.38
C HIS A 189 11.83 27.55 13.95
N VAL A 190 13.17 27.51 13.90
CA VAL A 190 14.02 28.62 14.36
C VAL A 190 13.78 29.89 13.55
N TYR A 191 13.68 29.78 12.22
CA TYR A 191 13.41 30.94 11.35
C TYR A 191 12.06 31.59 11.66
N THR A 192 11.04 30.78 11.97
CA THR A 192 9.68 31.24 12.28
C THR A 192 9.49 31.73 13.71
N LEU A 193 10.46 31.56 14.62
CA LEU A 193 10.38 32.08 16.00
C LEU A 193 10.23 33.60 16.06
N LEU A 194 10.73 34.31 15.03
CA LEU A 194 10.67 35.77 14.93
C LEU A 194 9.56 36.26 13.98
N SER A 195 8.87 35.35 13.29
CA SER A 195 7.77 35.66 12.38
C SER A 195 6.43 35.69 13.12
N SER A 196 5.49 36.49 12.64
CA SER A 196 4.08 36.33 13.03
C SER A 196 3.52 35.02 12.46
N TRP A 197 2.53 34.43 13.15
CA TRP A 197 1.74 33.28 12.66
C TRP A 197 0.25 33.61 12.77
N ASN A 198 -0.14 34.68 12.10
CA ASN A 198 -1.43 35.37 12.27
C ASN A 198 -2.23 35.49 10.96
N CYS A 199 -1.64 35.16 9.80
CA CYS A 199 -2.34 35.13 8.51
C CYS A 199 -1.99 33.88 7.69
N PHE A 200 -2.73 33.64 6.60
CA PHE A 200 -2.58 32.43 5.80
C PHE A 200 -1.23 32.36 5.07
N GLU A 201 -0.70 33.51 4.70
CA GLU A 201 0.60 33.67 4.02
C GLU A 201 1.76 33.19 4.90
N ASP A 202 1.62 33.16 6.23
CA ASP A 202 2.68 32.68 7.12
C ASP A 202 3.01 31.19 6.88
N PHE A 203 2.05 30.40 6.36
CA PHE A 203 2.30 29.01 5.95
C PHE A 203 3.28 28.90 4.77
N ASP A 204 3.52 29.97 4.00
CA ASP A 204 4.52 30.00 2.92
C ASP A 204 5.95 29.79 3.44
N HIS A 205 6.23 30.22 4.67
CA HIS A 205 7.55 30.03 5.29
C HIS A 205 7.92 28.55 5.45
N ILE A 206 6.91 27.68 5.58
CA ILE A 206 7.12 26.24 5.79
C ILE A 206 6.75 25.40 4.58
N PHE A 207 6.23 25.99 3.50
CA PHE A 207 5.77 25.27 2.32
C PHE A 207 6.93 24.65 1.53
N TRP A 208 6.93 23.32 1.35
CA TRP A 208 7.99 22.58 0.62
C TRP A 208 7.58 22.24 -0.81
N GLY A 209 6.34 22.54 -1.20
CA GLY A 209 5.77 22.19 -2.49
C GLY A 209 6.18 23.09 -3.65
N GLN A 210 7.09 24.05 -3.47
CA GLN A 210 7.46 25.03 -4.51
C GLN A 210 8.00 24.42 -5.81
N LYS A 211 8.53 23.20 -5.74
CA LYS A 211 9.02 22.44 -6.91
C LYS A 211 7.98 21.51 -7.52
N ASN A 212 6.76 21.52 -7.00
CA ASN A 212 5.67 20.67 -7.42
C ASN A 212 4.52 21.54 -7.96
N THR A 213 4.28 21.44 -9.27
CA THR A 213 3.27 22.24 -9.97
C THR A 213 1.86 22.06 -9.40
N LEU A 214 1.49 20.85 -9.00
CA LEU A 214 0.15 20.60 -8.46
C LEU A 214 0.02 21.17 -7.04
N ALA A 215 1.04 21.01 -6.20
CA ALA A 215 1.05 21.60 -4.85
C ALA A 215 0.96 23.13 -4.87
N GLU A 216 1.63 23.80 -5.81
CA GLU A 216 1.49 25.25 -6.01
C GLU A 216 0.06 25.64 -6.45
N LYS A 217 -0.57 24.86 -7.35
CA LYS A 217 -1.98 25.08 -7.71
C LYS A 217 -2.91 24.92 -6.50
N VAL A 218 -2.68 23.92 -5.66
CA VAL A 218 -3.43 23.72 -4.41
C VAL A 218 -3.26 24.93 -3.49
N ARG A 219 -2.03 25.38 -3.26
CA ARG A 219 -1.73 26.59 -2.46
C ARG A 219 -2.48 27.82 -2.99
N GLN A 220 -2.58 28.00 -4.30
CA GLN A 220 -3.27 29.14 -4.91
C GLN A 220 -4.80 29.04 -4.83
N ARG A 221 -5.37 27.82 -4.85
CA ARG A 221 -6.80 27.58 -5.08
C ARG A 221 -7.50 26.82 -3.95
N TRP A 222 -6.87 26.53 -2.82
CA TRP A 222 -7.44 25.75 -1.72
C TRP A 222 -8.75 26.33 -1.14
N GLN A 223 -8.97 27.64 -1.33
CA GLN A 223 -10.20 28.32 -0.91
C GLN A 223 -11.35 28.13 -1.92
N ASP A 224 -11.10 27.62 -3.12
CA ASP A 224 -12.10 27.42 -4.17
C ASP A 224 -13.01 26.24 -3.85
N ASP A 225 -14.32 26.41 -4.03
CA ASP A 225 -15.30 25.33 -3.88
C ASP A 225 -15.15 24.22 -4.95
N GLU A 226 -14.71 24.61 -6.14
CA GLU A 226 -14.41 23.67 -7.23
C GLU A 226 -13.24 22.74 -6.86
N LEU A 227 -12.15 23.28 -6.31
CA LEU A 227 -11.01 22.45 -5.88
C LEU A 227 -11.37 21.59 -4.66
N PHE A 228 -12.17 22.12 -3.74
CA PHE A 228 -12.67 21.37 -2.60
C PHE A 228 -13.49 20.15 -3.03
N GLY A 229 -14.41 20.32 -3.98
CA GLY A 229 -15.19 19.22 -4.53
C GLY A 229 -14.37 18.26 -5.39
N TYR A 230 -13.47 18.77 -6.23
CA TYR A 230 -12.59 17.98 -7.09
C TYR A 230 -11.76 16.95 -6.31
N GLN A 231 -11.28 17.31 -5.11
CA GLN A 231 -10.48 16.43 -4.26
C GLN A 231 -11.21 15.15 -3.84
N PHE A 232 -12.54 15.14 -3.78
CA PHE A 232 -13.30 13.92 -3.47
C PHE A 232 -13.32 12.89 -4.61
N LEU A 233 -13.01 13.32 -5.84
CA LEU A 233 -12.94 12.46 -7.02
C LEU A 233 -11.51 12.08 -7.37
N ASN A 234 -10.59 13.05 -7.25
CA ASN A 234 -9.25 12.98 -7.86
C ASN A 234 -8.12 13.44 -6.92
N GLY A 235 -8.44 13.78 -5.66
CA GLY A 235 -7.44 14.13 -4.66
C GLY A 235 -6.76 12.89 -4.08
N THR A 236 -6.03 13.07 -2.97
CA THR A 236 -5.37 11.96 -2.26
C THR A 236 -6.35 10.89 -1.76
N ASN A 237 -7.59 11.27 -1.44
CA ASN A 237 -8.60 10.35 -0.89
C ASN A 237 -9.89 10.30 -1.72
N PRO A 238 -9.89 9.56 -2.84
CA PRO A 238 -11.08 9.38 -3.68
C PRO A 238 -12.01 8.25 -3.17
N MET A 239 -11.87 7.83 -1.91
CA MET A 239 -12.49 6.59 -1.39
C MET A 239 -13.81 6.82 -0.63
N LEU A 240 -14.12 8.06 -0.26
CA LEU A 240 -15.27 8.35 0.61
C LEU A 240 -16.55 8.72 -0.13
N LEU A 241 -16.42 9.47 -1.24
CA LEU A 241 -17.57 10.02 -1.97
C LEU A 241 -18.50 8.91 -2.47
N ARG A 242 -19.81 9.14 -2.37
CA ARG A 242 -20.83 8.30 -3.00
C ARG A 242 -21.97 9.13 -3.59
N ARG A 243 -22.67 8.57 -4.57
CA ARG A 243 -23.92 9.12 -5.08
C ARG A 243 -25.05 8.88 -4.08
N CYS A 244 -25.85 9.90 -3.81
CA CYS A 244 -26.96 9.79 -2.87
C CYS A 244 -28.13 9.02 -3.52
N THR A 245 -28.69 8.07 -2.79
CA THR A 245 -29.96 7.40 -3.14
C THR A 245 -31.14 7.91 -2.30
N SER A 246 -30.84 8.54 -1.17
CA SER A 246 -31.77 9.24 -0.28
C SER A 246 -31.00 10.30 0.51
N LEU A 247 -31.69 11.27 1.12
CA LEU A 247 -31.03 12.23 2.01
C LEU A 247 -30.59 11.54 3.30
N PRO A 248 -29.35 11.76 3.79
CA PRO A 248 -28.88 11.19 5.05
C PRO A 248 -29.80 11.51 6.22
N SER A 249 -30.13 10.50 7.02
CA SER A 249 -30.99 10.67 8.21
C SER A 249 -30.42 11.65 9.23
N ARG A 250 -29.08 11.76 9.29
CA ARG A 250 -28.38 12.71 10.17
C ARG A 250 -28.31 14.14 9.64
N LEU A 251 -28.80 14.41 8.42
CA LEU A 251 -28.93 15.76 7.86
C LEU A 251 -30.27 16.36 8.32
N VAL A 252 -30.26 16.98 9.50
CA VAL A 252 -31.47 17.59 10.07
C VAL A 252 -31.54 19.05 9.66
N LEU A 253 -32.40 19.35 8.69
CA LEU A 253 -32.64 20.71 8.19
C LEU A 253 -33.47 21.52 9.21
N PRO A 254 -32.95 22.63 9.77
CA PRO A 254 -33.71 23.50 10.65
C PRO A 254 -34.82 24.25 9.88
N SER A 255 -35.79 24.80 10.61
CA SER A 255 -36.82 25.68 10.03
C SER A 255 -36.18 26.88 9.32
N GLY A 256 -36.70 27.26 8.14
CA GLY A 256 -36.12 28.34 7.32
C GLY A 256 -35.11 27.88 6.26
N MET A 257 -34.89 26.57 6.11
CA MET A 257 -34.01 25.96 5.10
C MET A 257 -34.79 25.26 3.97
N GLU A 258 -36.02 25.72 3.68
CA GLU A 258 -36.90 25.11 2.67
C GLU A 258 -36.32 25.21 1.25
N GLU A 259 -35.59 26.29 0.95
CA GLU A 259 -34.89 26.44 -0.34
C GLU A 259 -33.80 25.38 -0.50
N LEU A 260 -32.95 25.19 0.52
CA LEU A 260 -31.91 24.17 0.50
C LEU A 260 -32.51 22.76 0.37
N ARG A 261 -33.60 22.48 1.11
CA ARG A 261 -34.34 21.21 0.98
C ARG A 261 -34.76 20.97 -0.47
N THR A 262 -35.39 21.97 -1.09
CA THR A 262 -35.86 21.89 -2.48
C THR A 262 -34.69 21.65 -3.45
N GLN A 263 -33.56 22.33 -3.24
CA GLN A 263 -32.35 22.13 -4.05
C GLN A 263 -31.79 20.71 -3.89
N LEU A 264 -31.67 20.20 -2.66
CA LEU A 264 -31.20 18.84 -2.39
C LEU A 264 -32.12 17.78 -3.01
N GLU A 265 -33.44 17.93 -2.86
CA GLU A 265 -34.42 17.02 -3.45
C GLU A 265 -34.38 17.05 -4.98
N LYS A 266 -34.18 18.22 -5.59
CA LYS A 266 -33.99 18.35 -7.04
C LYS A 266 -32.75 17.61 -7.53
N GLU A 267 -31.59 17.82 -6.91
CA GLU A 267 -30.36 17.14 -7.32
C GLU A 267 -30.42 15.62 -7.04
N LEU A 268 -31.15 15.20 -6.00
CA LEU A 268 -31.43 13.78 -5.76
C LEU A 268 -32.28 13.16 -6.88
N GLN A 269 -33.35 13.83 -7.30
CA GLN A 269 -34.20 13.39 -8.42
C GLN A 269 -33.41 13.32 -9.74
N ASN A 270 -32.47 14.24 -9.95
CA ASN A 270 -31.60 14.28 -11.13
C ASN A 270 -30.44 13.27 -11.06
N SER A 271 -30.29 12.52 -9.97
CA SER A 271 -29.13 11.63 -9.72
C SER A 271 -27.77 12.36 -9.77
N SER A 272 -27.77 13.66 -9.51
CA SER A 272 -26.60 14.55 -9.48
C SER A 272 -26.15 14.89 -8.05
N LEU A 273 -26.85 14.41 -7.02
CA LEU A 273 -26.50 14.60 -5.61
C LEU A 273 -25.50 13.52 -5.13
N PHE A 274 -24.47 13.97 -4.42
CA PHE A 274 -23.43 13.15 -3.80
C PHE A 274 -23.25 13.51 -2.33
N GLU A 275 -22.71 12.57 -1.56
CA GLU A 275 -22.40 12.76 -0.14
C GLU A 275 -20.99 12.25 0.19
N ALA A 276 -20.36 12.91 1.16
CA ALA A 276 -19.20 12.42 1.88
C ALA A 276 -19.50 12.47 3.38
N ASP A 277 -19.64 11.29 4.01
CA ASP A 277 -20.03 11.15 5.41
C ASP A 277 -18.87 10.63 6.27
N PHE A 278 -18.39 11.47 7.18
CA PHE A 278 -17.28 11.20 8.07
C PHE A 278 -17.73 10.65 9.44
N ILE A 279 -18.93 10.06 9.53
CA ILE A 279 -19.53 9.53 10.78
C ILE A 279 -18.59 8.60 11.57
N LEU A 280 -17.65 7.92 10.91
CA LEU A 280 -16.66 7.07 11.57
C LEU A 280 -15.84 7.78 12.66
N LEU A 281 -15.64 9.10 12.51
CA LEU A 281 -14.92 9.94 13.46
C LEU A 281 -15.74 10.36 14.69
N ASP A 282 -17.05 10.10 14.71
CA ASP A 282 -17.94 10.57 15.78
C ASP A 282 -17.57 9.96 17.14
N GLY A 283 -17.34 10.81 18.13
CA GLY A 283 -16.92 10.36 19.47
C GLY A 283 -15.55 9.68 19.52
N ILE A 284 -14.71 9.77 18.48
CA ILE A 284 -13.30 9.36 18.59
C ILE A 284 -12.59 10.32 19.56
N PRO A 285 -11.84 9.81 20.57
CA PRO A 285 -11.06 10.66 21.45
C PRO A 285 -10.03 11.47 20.66
N ALA A 286 -10.06 12.79 20.81
CA ALA A 286 -9.07 13.67 20.23
C ALA A 286 -7.80 13.71 21.10
N ASN A 287 -6.67 13.95 20.46
CA ASN A 287 -5.35 14.00 21.07
C ASN A 287 -5.20 15.18 22.05
N VAL A 288 -4.21 15.07 22.95
CA VAL A 288 -3.75 16.16 23.80
C VAL A 288 -2.25 16.36 23.53
N ILE A 289 -1.92 17.44 22.84
CA ILE A 289 -0.55 17.73 22.41
C ILE A 289 0.02 18.79 23.34
N ARG A 290 1.06 18.44 24.11
CA ARG A 290 1.73 19.36 25.06
C ARG A 290 0.78 20.03 26.06
N GLY A 291 -0.25 19.31 26.51
CA GLY A 291 -1.27 19.82 27.43
C GLY A 291 -2.39 20.61 26.76
N GLU A 292 -2.31 20.85 25.45
CA GLU A 292 -3.36 21.51 24.68
C GLU A 292 -4.30 20.47 24.05
N LYS A 293 -5.59 20.60 24.35
CA LYS A 293 -6.63 19.76 23.78
C LYS A 293 -6.74 20.01 22.27
N GLN A 294 -6.64 18.95 21.49
CA GLN A 294 -6.98 18.97 20.07
C GLN A 294 -8.44 18.56 19.88
N TYR A 295 -8.94 18.76 18.66
CA TYR A 295 -10.34 18.54 18.35
C TYR A 295 -10.50 17.71 17.07
N LEU A 296 -11.64 17.03 16.98
CA LEU A 296 -12.08 16.23 15.85
C LEU A 296 -13.52 16.61 15.50
N ALA A 297 -13.88 16.39 14.24
CA ALA A 297 -15.24 16.51 13.75
C ALA A 297 -15.63 15.23 13.01
N ALA A 298 -16.94 15.03 12.83
CA ALA A 298 -17.47 13.98 11.98
C ALA A 298 -18.42 14.60 10.93
N PRO A 299 -17.89 15.38 9.96
CA PRO A 299 -18.73 16.14 9.06
C PRO A 299 -19.62 15.27 8.17
N LEU A 300 -20.69 15.86 7.67
CA LEU A 300 -21.43 15.41 6.49
C LEU A 300 -21.38 16.53 5.44
N VAL A 301 -20.99 16.18 4.23
CA VAL A 301 -20.93 17.11 3.09
C VAL A 301 -21.89 16.62 2.02
N MET A 302 -22.80 17.50 1.59
CA MET A 302 -23.62 17.26 0.40
C MET A 302 -23.04 18.05 -0.77
N LEU A 303 -22.89 17.40 -1.92
CA LEU A 303 -22.32 17.99 -3.13
C LEU A 303 -23.25 17.74 -4.32
N LYS A 304 -23.26 18.66 -5.28
CA LYS A 304 -23.92 18.48 -6.58
C LYS A 304 -22.89 18.37 -7.69
N MET A 305 -23.17 17.51 -8.66
CA MET A 305 -22.43 17.48 -9.92
C MET A 305 -23.14 18.36 -10.94
N ASP A 306 -22.42 19.34 -11.49
CA ASP A 306 -22.95 20.17 -12.57
C ASP A 306 -22.89 19.47 -13.93
N THR A 307 -23.47 20.10 -14.95
CA THR A 307 -23.51 19.55 -16.31
C THR A 307 -22.14 19.49 -16.99
N SER A 308 -21.13 20.19 -16.47
CA SER A 308 -19.75 20.11 -16.94
C SER A 308 -18.93 19.00 -16.26
N GLY A 309 -19.53 18.30 -15.29
CA GLY A 309 -18.88 17.24 -14.52
C GLY A 309 -18.10 17.76 -13.30
N LYS A 310 -18.27 19.02 -12.91
CA LYS A 310 -17.65 19.57 -11.70
C LYS A 310 -18.50 19.24 -10.48
N LEU A 311 -17.84 18.82 -9.41
CA LEU A 311 -18.48 18.53 -8.13
C LEU A 311 -18.38 19.77 -7.23
N LEU A 312 -19.51 20.30 -6.76
CA LEU A 312 -19.59 21.53 -5.98
C LEU A 312 -20.28 21.28 -4.63
N PRO A 313 -19.73 21.77 -3.51
CA PRO A 313 -20.35 21.66 -2.20
C PRO A 313 -21.66 22.48 -2.12
N MET A 314 -22.67 21.92 -1.47
CA MET A 314 -23.97 22.57 -1.22
C MET A 314 -24.14 22.92 0.25
N VAL A 315 -23.80 22.00 1.15
CA VAL A 315 -23.93 22.17 2.60
C VAL A 315 -22.92 21.31 3.34
N ILE A 316 -22.40 21.85 4.45
CA ILE A 316 -21.54 21.15 5.41
C ILE A 316 -22.22 21.17 6.78
N GLN A 317 -22.44 19.98 7.34
CA GLN A 317 -22.78 19.79 8.74
C GLN A 317 -21.53 19.30 9.47
N ILE A 318 -20.90 20.11 10.32
CA ILE A 318 -19.58 19.76 10.91
C ILE A 318 -19.70 18.63 11.96
N GLN A 319 -20.79 18.63 12.74
CA GLN A 319 -21.02 17.65 13.81
C GLN A 319 -22.38 16.95 13.64
N PRO A 320 -22.53 15.67 14.01
CA PRO A 320 -23.83 15.02 14.03
C PRO A 320 -24.80 15.69 15.01
N PRO A 321 -26.12 15.52 14.78
CA PRO A 321 -27.12 15.77 15.81
C PRO A 321 -26.78 15.05 17.12
N SER A 322 -26.95 15.74 18.23
CA SER A 322 -26.72 15.21 19.58
C SER A 322 -27.80 15.70 20.56
N PRO A 323 -27.96 15.11 21.75
CA PRO A 323 -28.92 15.62 22.73
C PRO A 323 -28.72 17.10 23.09
N SER A 324 -27.48 17.58 23.09
CA SER A 324 -27.14 18.98 23.35
C SER A 324 -27.31 19.91 22.14
N SER A 325 -27.36 19.34 20.93
CA SER A 325 -27.52 20.09 19.67
C SER A 325 -28.27 19.20 18.67
N PRO A 326 -29.60 19.07 18.80
CA PRO A 326 -30.40 18.18 17.96
C PRO A 326 -30.52 18.67 16.51
N THR A 327 -30.33 19.97 16.30
CA THR A 327 -30.28 20.62 14.98
C THR A 327 -28.97 21.40 14.87
N PRO A 328 -27.85 20.72 14.58
CA PRO A 328 -26.55 21.40 14.50
C PRO A 328 -26.54 22.42 13.35
N PRO A 329 -25.74 23.51 13.47
CA PRO A 329 -25.63 24.50 12.39
C PRO A 329 -25.20 23.87 11.07
N LEU A 330 -25.89 24.25 10.00
CA LEU A 330 -25.55 23.90 8.63
C LEU A 330 -24.82 25.08 7.99
N PHE A 331 -23.64 24.82 7.45
CA PHE A 331 -22.81 25.81 6.76
C PHE A 331 -23.04 25.72 5.25
N LEU A 332 -23.25 26.87 4.61
CA LEU A 332 -23.56 27.00 3.19
C LEU A 332 -22.51 27.87 2.48
N PRO A 333 -22.32 27.70 1.17
CA PRO A 333 -21.45 28.59 0.38
C PRO A 333 -21.82 30.07 0.44
N SER A 334 -23.08 30.40 0.80
CA SER A 334 -23.58 31.77 0.96
C SER A 334 -23.33 32.38 2.34
N ASP A 335 -22.79 31.61 3.29
CA ASP A 335 -22.42 32.12 4.62
C ASP A 335 -21.21 33.06 4.56
N PRO A 336 -20.90 33.81 5.65
CA PRO A 336 -19.70 34.65 5.69
C PRO A 336 -18.44 33.88 5.25
N PRO A 337 -17.57 34.46 4.41
CA PRO A 337 -16.49 33.72 3.75
C PRO A 337 -15.58 32.92 4.69
N LEU A 338 -15.25 33.46 5.86
CA LEU A 338 -14.39 32.80 6.84
C LEU A 338 -15.11 31.65 7.58
N ALA A 339 -16.42 31.75 7.80
CA ALA A 339 -17.20 30.67 8.38
C ALA A 339 -17.29 29.48 7.41
N TRP A 340 -17.54 29.77 6.13
CA TRP A 340 -17.53 28.75 5.08
C TRP A 340 -16.16 28.10 4.91
N LEU A 341 -15.09 28.92 4.88
CA LEU A 341 -13.72 28.43 4.80
C LEU A 341 -13.37 27.52 5.98
N LEU A 342 -13.72 27.91 7.21
CA LEU A 342 -13.46 27.11 8.40
C LEU A 342 -14.23 25.78 8.37
N ALA A 343 -15.50 25.78 7.91
CA ALA A 343 -16.26 24.55 7.72
C ALA A 343 -15.58 23.60 6.73
N LYS A 344 -15.05 24.11 5.61
CA LYS A 344 -14.26 23.32 4.65
C LYS A 344 -12.95 22.80 5.27
N SER A 345 -12.25 23.60 6.08
CA SER A 345 -11.05 23.15 6.80
C SER A 345 -11.34 22.00 7.77
N TRP A 346 -12.48 22.00 8.45
CA TRP A 346 -12.91 20.85 9.29
C TRP A 346 -13.15 19.58 8.49
N VAL A 347 -13.74 19.69 7.30
CA VAL A 347 -13.87 18.56 6.37
C VAL A 347 -12.50 18.06 5.93
N ARG A 348 -11.60 18.96 5.54
CA ARG A 348 -10.23 18.59 5.12
C ARG A 348 -9.43 17.94 6.25
N ASN A 349 -9.57 18.40 7.49
CA ASN A 349 -9.00 17.73 8.67
C ASN A 349 -9.53 16.31 8.81
N SER A 350 -10.85 16.14 8.71
CA SER A 350 -11.53 14.85 8.86
C SER A 350 -11.13 13.88 7.74
N ASP A 351 -10.99 14.39 6.52
CA ASP A 351 -10.47 13.65 5.37
C ASP A 351 -9.03 13.19 5.57
N PHE A 352 -8.16 14.05 6.09
CA PHE A 352 -6.81 13.63 6.47
C PHE A 352 -6.83 12.47 7.47
N GLN A 353 -7.69 12.50 8.49
CA GLN A 353 -7.75 11.41 9.49
C GLN A 353 -8.21 10.07 8.88
N LEU A 354 -9.31 10.09 8.11
CA LEU A 354 -9.84 8.86 7.48
C LEU A 354 -8.90 8.34 6.39
N HIS A 355 -8.33 9.23 5.58
CA HIS A 355 -7.33 8.89 4.58
C HIS A 355 -6.17 8.12 5.22
N GLN A 356 -5.50 8.72 6.21
CA GLN A 356 -4.27 8.13 6.76
C GLN A 356 -4.53 6.80 7.47
N LEU A 357 -5.67 6.67 8.18
CA LEU A 357 -5.91 5.53 9.05
C LEU A 357 -6.73 4.43 8.38
N GLN A 358 -7.88 4.76 7.79
CA GLN A 358 -8.74 3.76 7.16
C GLN A 358 -8.19 3.35 5.79
N TYR A 359 -8.00 4.31 4.89
CA TYR A 359 -7.71 3.97 3.49
C TYR A 359 -6.23 3.65 3.26
N HIS A 360 -5.33 4.44 3.83
CA HIS A 360 -3.89 4.26 3.69
C HIS A 360 -3.38 3.13 4.59
N LEU A 361 -3.38 3.30 5.91
CA LEU A 361 -2.83 2.30 6.82
C LEU A 361 -3.60 0.97 6.80
N LEU A 362 -4.91 0.96 7.07
CA LEU A 362 -5.66 -0.28 7.22
C LEU A 362 -5.90 -0.99 5.89
N ASN A 363 -6.48 -0.30 4.90
CA ASN A 363 -6.93 -0.94 3.66
C ASN A 363 -5.78 -1.27 2.70
N THR A 364 -4.58 -0.70 2.89
CA THR A 364 -3.40 -1.08 2.10
C THR A 364 -2.30 -1.71 2.94
N HIS A 365 -1.58 -0.94 3.76
CA HIS A 365 -0.42 -1.44 4.52
C HIS A 365 -0.74 -2.70 5.35
N LEU A 366 -1.72 -2.65 6.25
CA LEU A 366 -2.01 -3.78 7.14
C LEU A 366 -2.58 -4.99 6.37
N LEU A 367 -3.41 -4.74 5.35
CA LEU A 367 -3.93 -5.80 4.50
C LEU A 367 -2.83 -6.48 3.66
N ALA A 368 -1.92 -5.70 3.07
CA ALA A 368 -0.77 -6.20 2.32
C ALA A 368 0.18 -7.01 3.21
N GLU A 369 0.38 -6.59 4.47
CA GLU A 369 1.15 -7.36 5.43
C GLU A 369 0.48 -8.68 5.80
N VAL A 370 -0.86 -8.70 5.95
CA VAL A 370 -1.59 -9.95 6.13
C VAL A 370 -1.37 -10.90 4.95
N ILE A 371 -1.47 -10.38 3.72
CA ILE A 371 -1.19 -11.15 2.50
C ILE A 371 0.26 -11.66 2.51
N ALA A 372 1.22 -10.82 2.88
CA ALA A 372 2.63 -11.16 2.91
C ALA A 372 2.93 -12.28 3.91
N VAL A 373 2.48 -12.15 5.16
CA VAL A 373 2.72 -13.14 6.22
C VAL A 373 2.03 -14.47 5.89
N ALA A 374 0.78 -14.44 5.43
CA ALA A 374 0.07 -15.64 5.00
C ALA A 374 0.76 -16.34 3.81
N THR A 375 1.22 -15.57 2.82
CA THR A 375 1.96 -16.09 1.65
C THR A 375 3.24 -16.80 2.09
N MET A 376 4.02 -16.19 2.98
CA MET A 376 5.25 -16.80 3.50
C MET A 376 4.96 -18.06 4.32
N ARG A 377 3.83 -18.14 5.03
CA ARG A 377 3.50 -19.28 5.91
C ARG A 377 2.83 -20.46 5.22
N CYS A 378 2.15 -20.22 4.10
CA CYS A 378 1.26 -21.22 3.48
C CYS A 378 1.67 -21.64 2.07
N LEU A 379 2.40 -20.78 1.33
CA LEU A 379 2.76 -21.06 -0.05
C LEU A 379 4.28 -21.25 -0.19
N PRO A 380 4.76 -22.44 -0.58
CA PRO A 380 6.19 -22.69 -0.74
C PRO A 380 6.73 -22.00 -2.00
N GLY A 381 8.05 -21.86 -2.10
CA GLY A 381 8.73 -21.13 -3.19
C GLY A 381 8.45 -21.67 -4.61
N LEU A 382 8.00 -22.93 -4.69
CA LEU A 382 7.60 -23.60 -5.93
C LEU A 382 6.16 -23.30 -6.35
N HIS A 383 5.31 -22.85 -5.44
CA HIS A 383 3.89 -22.66 -5.72
C HIS A 383 3.69 -21.51 -6.73
N PRO A 384 2.85 -21.69 -7.77
CA PRO A 384 2.63 -20.64 -8.78
C PRO A 384 2.08 -19.34 -8.18
N VAL A 385 1.16 -19.43 -7.20
CA VAL A 385 0.66 -18.25 -6.49
C VAL A 385 1.74 -17.56 -5.64
N PHE A 386 2.69 -18.29 -5.04
CA PHE A 386 3.82 -17.67 -4.35
C PHE A 386 4.66 -16.85 -5.33
N LYS A 387 5.01 -17.44 -6.47
CA LYS A 387 5.84 -16.79 -7.50
C LYS A 387 5.15 -15.56 -8.12
N LEU A 388 3.82 -15.58 -8.21
CA LEU A 388 3.01 -14.43 -8.62
C LEU A 388 3.04 -13.31 -7.58
N LEU A 389 2.88 -13.63 -6.29
CA LEU A 389 2.69 -12.63 -5.23
C LEU A 389 3.99 -12.09 -4.63
N ILE A 390 5.08 -12.85 -4.63
CA ILE A 390 6.34 -12.47 -3.97
C ILE A 390 6.91 -11.12 -4.46
N PRO A 391 6.82 -10.71 -5.75
CA PRO A 391 7.24 -9.38 -6.17
C PRO A 391 6.38 -8.25 -5.58
N HIS A 392 5.14 -8.57 -5.19
CA HIS A 392 4.14 -7.60 -4.74
C HIS A 392 4.09 -7.39 -3.22
N ILE A 393 4.86 -8.17 -2.47
CA ILE A 393 4.99 -8.04 -1.01
C ILE A 393 6.40 -7.64 -0.58
N ARG A 394 7.25 -7.24 -1.53
CA ARG A 394 8.62 -6.78 -1.29
C ARG A 394 8.61 -5.63 -0.28
N TYR A 395 9.38 -5.81 0.78
CA TYR A 395 9.56 -4.86 1.88
C TYR A 395 8.32 -4.42 2.68
N THR A 396 7.14 -4.96 2.42
CA THR A 396 5.90 -4.58 3.12
C THR A 396 6.00 -4.80 4.63
N MET A 397 6.61 -5.91 5.07
CA MET A 397 6.80 -6.19 6.50
C MET A 397 7.76 -5.21 7.18
N GLU A 398 8.82 -4.80 6.49
CA GLU A 398 9.81 -3.83 6.99
C GLU A 398 9.18 -2.45 7.18
N ILE A 399 8.52 -1.92 6.15
CA ILE A 399 7.95 -0.58 6.24
C ILE A 399 6.81 -0.49 7.26
N ASN A 400 6.00 -1.54 7.39
CA ASN A 400 4.96 -1.59 8.40
C ASN A 400 5.53 -1.70 9.81
N THR A 401 6.64 -2.42 9.98
CA THR A 401 7.35 -2.48 11.27
C THR A 401 7.90 -1.10 11.64
N ARG A 402 8.51 -0.38 10.69
CA ARG A 402 8.94 1.03 10.86
C ARG A 402 7.78 1.95 11.24
N ALA A 403 6.62 1.80 10.60
CA ALA A 403 5.44 2.59 10.96
C ALA A 403 5.00 2.33 12.41
N ARG A 404 5.02 1.08 12.87
CA ARG A 404 4.70 0.72 14.27
C ARG A 404 5.74 1.18 15.28
N THR A 405 7.01 1.28 14.92
CA THR A 405 8.10 1.68 15.83
C THR A 405 8.40 3.18 15.82
N GLN A 406 7.97 3.93 14.80
CA GLN A 406 8.34 5.33 14.63
C GLN A 406 7.14 6.28 14.47
N LEU A 407 6.10 5.88 13.73
CA LEU A 407 4.97 6.74 13.36
C LEU A 407 3.82 6.65 14.35
N LEU A 408 3.41 5.42 14.65
CA LEU A 408 2.21 5.06 15.43
C LEU A 408 2.41 4.63 16.90
N PRO A 409 3.63 4.44 17.46
CA PRO A 409 3.75 4.06 18.86
C PRO A 409 3.38 5.23 19.78
N ASP A 410 3.20 4.93 21.06
CA ASP A 410 3.00 5.94 22.10
C ASP A 410 4.19 6.91 22.10
N GLY A 411 3.92 8.22 21.99
CA GLY A 411 4.96 9.26 21.82
C GLY A 411 5.56 9.34 20.40
N GLY A 412 5.01 8.60 19.44
CA GLY A 412 5.30 8.68 18.02
C GLY A 412 4.83 9.98 17.36
N ILE A 413 4.90 10.03 16.03
CA ILE A 413 4.54 11.23 15.25
C ILE A 413 3.04 11.55 15.35
N PHE A 414 2.17 10.54 15.32
CA PHE A 414 0.73 10.75 15.46
C PHE A 414 0.39 11.45 16.79
N ASP A 415 1.00 11.01 17.88
CA ASP A 415 0.81 11.60 19.21
C ASP A 415 1.35 13.03 19.30
N LYS A 416 2.35 13.38 18.48
CA LYS A 416 3.00 14.70 18.50
C LYS A 416 2.30 15.76 17.67
N ALA A 417 1.53 15.41 16.64
CA ALA A 417 0.92 16.39 15.72
C ALA A 417 -0.50 16.09 15.23
N VAL A 418 -1.00 14.86 15.31
CA VAL A 418 -2.24 14.47 14.63
C VAL A 418 -3.42 14.44 15.61
N SER A 419 -4.60 14.92 15.19
CA SER A 419 -5.80 14.97 16.06
C SER A 419 -6.24 13.60 16.59
N THR A 420 -5.97 12.52 15.86
CA THR A 420 -6.27 11.14 16.29
C THR A 420 -5.12 10.48 17.07
N GLY A 421 -4.01 11.17 17.33
CA GLY A 421 -2.97 10.69 18.24
C GLY A 421 -3.49 10.43 19.68
N GLY A 422 -2.67 9.82 20.52
CA GLY A 422 -3.01 9.54 21.92
C GLY A 422 -4.05 8.42 22.08
N GLY A 423 -4.15 7.51 21.11
CA GLY A 423 -5.03 6.34 21.13
C GLY A 423 -6.31 6.45 20.29
N GLY A 424 -6.74 7.66 19.92
CA GLY A 424 -7.92 7.88 19.06
C GLY A 424 -7.83 7.13 17.73
N HIS A 425 -6.64 7.05 17.15
CA HIS A 425 -6.34 6.34 15.91
C HIS A 425 -6.60 4.83 16.03
N VAL A 426 -6.33 4.22 17.18
CA VAL A 426 -6.65 2.80 17.43
C VAL A 426 -8.16 2.58 17.47
N HIS A 427 -8.92 3.49 18.11
CA HIS A 427 -10.38 3.43 18.11
C HIS A 427 -10.96 3.55 16.70
N LEU A 428 -10.43 4.48 15.89
CA LEU A 428 -10.85 4.65 14.50
C LEU A 428 -10.52 3.40 13.66
N LEU A 429 -9.30 2.86 13.77
CA LEU A 429 -8.90 1.66 13.04
C LEU A 429 -9.80 0.45 13.35
N ARG A 430 -10.21 0.27 14.61
CA ARG A 430 -11.15 -0.80 14.99
C ARG A 430 -12.52 -0.64 14.32
N ARG A 431 -13.06 0.58 14.32
CA ARG A 431 -14.34 0.86 13.65
C ARG A 431 -14.24 0.68 12.13
N ALA A 432 -13.14 1.15 11.54
CA ALA A 432 -12.86 1.00 10.11
C ALA A 432 -12.74 -0.49 9.72
N LEU A 433 -12.07 -1.31 10.53
CA LEU A 433 -11.96 -2.76 10.30
C LEU A 433 -13.34 -3.45 10.30
N ALA A 434 -14.24 -3.04 11.20
CA ALA A 434 -15.59 -3.57 11.23
C ALA A 434 -16.39 -3.26 9.95
N GLN A 435 -16.05 -2.17 9.23
CA GLN A 435 -16.66 -1.80 7.95
C GLN A 435 -15.91 -2.30 6.71
N LEU A 436 -14.70 -2.85 6.88
CA LEU A 436 -13.89 -3.36 5.78
C LEU A 436 -14.52 -4.64 5.21
N THR A 437 -14.98 -4.59 3.96
CA THR A 437 -15.52 -5.76 3.24
C THR A 437 -14.60 -6.18 2.09
N TYR A 438 -14.69 -7.44 1.69
CA TYR A 438 -13.97 -7.94 0.51
C TYR A 438 -14.32 -7.13 -0.75
N CYS A 439 -15.61 -6.87 -1.00
CA CYS A 439 -16.07 -6.08 -2.14
C CYS A 439 -15.53 -4.63 -2.12
N SER A 440 -15.32 -4.04 -0.94
CA SER A 440 -14.78 -2.68 -0.82
C SER A 440 -13.34 -2.54 -1.32
N LEU A 441 -12.61 -3.66 -1.43
CA LEU A 441 -11.23 -3.73 -1.94
C LEU A 441 -11.15 -4.00 -3.44
N CYS A 442 -12.29 -4.31 -4.08
CA CYS A 442 -12.38 -4.55 -5.52
C CYS A 442 -12.97 -3.30 -6.20
N PRO A 443 -12.19 -2.50 -6.95
CA PRO A 443 -12.66 -1.27 -7.58
C PRO A 443 -13.97 -1.40 -8.37
N PRO A 444 -14.20 -2.44 -9.20
CA PRO A 444 -15.48 -2.58 -9.90
C PRO A 444 -16.68 -2.65 -8.94
N ASN A 445 -16.56 -3.41 -7.84
CA ASN A 445 -17.62 -3.53 -6.83
C ASN A 445 -17.73 -2.24 -6.01
N ASN A 446 -16.60 -1.74 -5.48
CA ASN A 446 -16.56 -0.54 -4.65
C ASN A 446 -17.10 0.70 -5.38
N LEU A 447 -16.77 0.89 -6.66
CA LEU A 447 -17.28 2.01 -7.46
C LEU A 447 -18.75 1.83 -7.83
N ALA A 448 -19.21 0.60 -8.06
CA ALA A 448 -20.62 0.31 -8.27
C ALA A 448 -21.44 0.63 -7.01
N ASP A 449 -21.01 0.12 -5.85
CA ASP A 449 -21.68 0.30 -4.56
C ASP A 449 -21.76 1.79 -4.15
N ARG A 450 -20.73 2.57 -4.51
CA ARG A 450 -20.72 4.04 -4.30
C ARG A 450 -21.44 4.83 -5.39
N GLY A 451 -21.93 4.17 -6.44
CA GLY A 451 -22.60 4.82 -7.56
C GLY A 451 -21.67 5.71 -8.39
N LEU A 452 -20.38 5.39 -8.49
CA LEU A 452 -19.37 6.19 -9.17
C LEU A 452 -19.01 5.69 -10.57
N LEU A 453 -19.50 4.54 -11.01
CA LEU A 453 -19.28 4.05 -12.37
C LEU A 453 -19.77 5.06 -13.42
N GLY A 454 -18.91 5.35 -14.41
CA GLY A 454 -19.21 6.28 -15.50
C GLY A 454 -19.36 7.75 -15.07
N THR A 455 -18.96 8.11 -13.85
CA THR A 455 -19.10 9.48 -13.35
C THR A 455 -18.15 10.43 -14.10
N PRO A 456 -18.66 11.51 -14.71
CA PRO A 456 -17.82 12.50 -15.38
C PRO A 456 -16.76 13.07 -14.43
N GLY A 457 -15.54 13.25 -14.94
CA GLY A 457 -14.44 13.83 -14.16
C GLY A 457 -13.86 12.95 -13.05
N ALA A 458 -14.34 11.72 -12.83
CA ALA A 458 -13.80 10.78 -11.84
C ALA A 458 -12.59 10.00 -12.38
N LEU A 459 -11.44 10.67 -12.47
CA LEU A 459 -10.21 10.14 -13.07
C LEU A 459 -9.66 8.92 -12.31
N TYR A 460 -9.74 8.92 -10.96
CA TYR A 460 -9.41 7.74 -10.15
C TYR A 460 -10.25 6.53 -10.57
N ALA A 461 -11.57 6.71 -10.71
CA ALA A 461 -12.48 5.62 -11.04
C ALA A 461 -12.17 5.03 -12.42
N CYS A 462 -11.92 5.89 -13.41
CA CYS A 462 -11.54 5.47 -14.76
C CYS A 462 -10.23 4.65 -14.75
N ASP A 463 -9.18 5.17 -14.12
CA ASP A 463 -7.87 4.54 -14.15
C ASP A 463 -7.82 3.27 -13.29
N ALA A 464 -8.50 3.27 -12.14
CA ALA A 464 -8.60 2.10 -11.26
C ALA A 464 -9.31 0.92 -11.95
N LEU A 465 -10.38 1.17 -12.71
CA LEU A 465 -11.08 0.13 -13.47
C LEU A 465 -10.19 -0.45 -14.57
N ARG A 466 -9.49 0.40 -15.33
CA ARG A 466 -8.57 -0.04 -16.40
C ARG A 466 -7.42 -0.88 -15.83
N LEU A 467 -6.79 -0.44 -14.75
CA LEU A 467 -5.74 -1.20 -14.08
C LEU A 467 -6.24 -2.50 -13.48
N TRP A 468 -7.44 -2.51 -12.91
CA TRP A 468 -8.06 -3.73 -12.40
C TRP A 468 -8.23 -4.77 -13.52
N GLU A 469 -8.77 -4.36 -14.67
CA GLU A 469 -8.93 -5.25 -15.84
C GLU A 469 -7.60 -5.79 -16.36
N ILE A 470 -6.58 -4.94 -16.48
CA ILE A 470 -5.23 -5.35 -16.92
C ILE A 470 -4.62 -6.34 -15.91
N THR A 471 -4.74 -6.06 -14.61
CA THR A 471 -4.26 -6.93 -13.53
C THR A 471 -5.02 -8.26 -13.52
N ALA A 472 -6.34 -8.25 -13.73
CA ALA A 472 -7.16 -9.45 -13.80
C ALA A 472 -6.71 -10.36 -14.95
N ARG A 473 -6.48 -9.81 -16.16
CA ARG A 473 -5.96 -10.58 -17.29
C ARG A 473 -4.57 -11.18 -17.03
N TYR A 474 -3.70 -10.42 -16.36
CA TYR A 474 -2.38 -10.93 -15.96
C TYR A 474 -2.50 -12.12 -15.01
N VAL A 475 -3.31 -11.98 -13.96
CA VAL A 475 -3.57 -13.04 -12.98
C VAL A 475 -4.19 -14.26 -13.65
N GLU A 476 -5.25 -14.09 -14.43
CA GLU A 476 -5.91 -15.17 -15.18
C GLU A 476 -4.92 -15.89 -16.11
N GLY A 477 -4.12 -15.12 -16.85
CA GLY A 477 -3.10 -15.65 -17.75
C GLY A 477 -2.08 -16.54 -17.04
N ILE A 478 -1.68 -16.18 -15.80
CA ILE A 478 -0.79 -17.02 -14.99
C ILE A 478 -1.53 -18.21 -14.40
N ILE A 479 -2.69 -18.00 -13.78
CA ILE A 479 -3.42 -19.05 -13.05
C ILE A 479 -3.91 -20.16 -13.97
N HIS A 480 -4.39 -19.84 -15.17
CA HIS A 480 -4.85 -20.84 -16.15
C HIS A 480 -3.72 -21.73 -16.71
N LEU A 481 -2.44 -21.36 -16.52
CA LEU A 481 -1.32 -22.26 -16.87
C LEU A 481 -1.23 -23.47 -15.92
N PHE A 482 -1.65 -23.30 -14.66
CA PHE A 482 -1.44 -24.27 -13.58
C PHE A 482 -2.74 -24.91 -13.10
N TYR A 483 -3.82 -24.14 -13.02
CA TYR A 483 -5.15 -24.64 -12.63
C TYR A 483 -5.98 -24.79 -13.90
N ARG A 484 -6.16 -26.03 -14.37
CA ARG A 484 -6.93 -26.33 -15.61
C ARG A 484 -8.42 -26.57 -15.39
N GLY A 485 -8.84 -26.55 -14.13
CA GLY A 485 -10.20 -26.89 -13.72
C GLY A 485 -10.43 -26.47 -12.27
N ASP A 486 -11.69 -26.25 -11.93
CA ASP A 486 -12.09 -25.85 -10.57
C ASP A 486 -11.83 -26.95 -9.54
N ASP A 487 -11.81 -28.21 -9.97
CA ASP A 487 -11.41 -29.36 -9.16
C ASP A 487 -9.95 -29.27 -8.71
N VAL A 488 -9.05 -28.76 -9.56
CA VAL A 488 -7.64 -28.53 -9.21
C VAL A 488 -7.52 -27.44 -8.14
N VAL A 489 -8.32 -26.37 -8.26
CA VAL A 489 -8.36 -25.29 -7.24
C VAL A 489 -8.87 -25.82 -5.90
N ARG A 490 -9.98 -26.57 -5.92
CA ARG A 490 -10.55 -27.18 -4.69
C ARG A 490 -9.61 -28.21 -4.06
N GLY A 491 -8.87 -28.95 -4.89
CA GLY A 491 -7.94 -30.00 -4.49
C GLY A 491 -6.59 -29.51 -3.98
N ASP A 492 -6.27 -28.22 -4.06
CA ASP A 492 -4.98 -27.67 -3.65
C ASP A 492 -4.94 -27.33 -2.14
N PRO A 493 -4.34 -28.16 -1.27
CA PRO A 493 -4.42 -27.96 0.17
C PRO A 493 -3.67 -26.71 0.66
N GLU A 494 -2.63 -26.29 -0.06
CA GLU A 494 -1.80 -25.14 0.31
C GLU A 494 -2.52 -23.85 -0.01
N LEU A 495 -3.17 -23.79 -1.17
CA LEU A 495 -4.00 -22.67 -1.56
C LEU A 495 -5.20 -22.51 -0.60
N GLN A 496 -5.86 -23.61 -0.23
CA GLN A 496 -6.97 -23.56 0.73
C GLN A 496 -6.50 -23.15 2.14
N ALA A 497 -5.32 -23.60 2.56
CA ALA A 497 -4.73 -23.17 3.82
C ALA A 497 -4.37 -21.67 3.80
N TRP A 498 -3.82 -21.17 2.69
CA TRP A 498 -3.51 -19.75 2.50
C TRP A 498 -4.77 -18.88 2.56
N CYS A 499 -5.87 -19.31 1.93
CA CYS A 499 -7.17 -18.64 2.00
C CYS A 499 -7.65 -18.48 3.45
N ARG A 500 -7.63 -19.58 4.23
CA ARG A 500 -7.99 -19.57 5.64
C ARG A 500 -7.03 -18.74 6.49
N GLU A 501 -5.73 -18.81 6.23
CA GLU A 501 -4.73 -18.03 6.97
C GLU A 501 -4.98 -16.51 6.84
N ILE A 502 -5.37 -16.03 5.65
CA ILE A 502 -5.76 -14.63 5.46
C ILE A 502 -7.06 -14.32 6.19
N THR A 503 -8.12 -15.08 5.91
CA THR A 503 -9.48 -14.75 6.34
C THR A 503 -9.72 -15.00 7.82
N GLU A 504 -9.34 -16.17 8.32
CA GLU A 504 -9.64 -16.64 9.66
C GLU A 504 -8.61 -16.14 10.69
N VAL A 505 -7.33 -16.07 10.30
CA VAL A 505 -6.22 -15.72 11.21
C VAL A 505 -5.83 -14.25 11.04
N GLY A 506 -5.24 -13.87 9.90
CA GLY A 506 -4.69 -12.52 9.69
C GLY A 506 -5.74 -11.41 9.83
N LEU A 507 -6.90 -11.58 9.19
CA LEU A 507 -8.01 -10.64 9.26
C LEU A 507 -9.02 -10.92 10.39
N CYS A 508 -8.69 -11.82 11.33
CA CYS A 508 -9.51 -12.11 12.51
C CYS A 508 -10.96 -12.48 12.16
N GLN A 509 -11.17 -13.62 11.48
CA GLN A 509 -12.49 -14.17 11.14
C GLN A 509 -13.33 -13.28 10.21
N ALA A 510 -12.76 -12.91 9.06
CA ALA A 510 -13.33 -11.97 8.10
C ALA A 510 -14.44 -12.52 7.18
N GLN A 511 -14.89 -13.76 7.38
CA GLN A 511 -15.91 -14.39 6.53
C GLN A 511 -17.23 -13.63 6.51
N ASN A 512 -17.64 -13.04 7.64
CA ASN A 512 -18.84 -12.21 7.74
C ASN A 512 -18.69 -10.87 6.98
N ARG A 513 -17.47 -10.47 6.65
CA ARG A 513 -17.12 -9.30 5.84
C ARG A 513 -16.93 -9.66 4.36
N GLY A 514 -17.32 -10.87 3.95
CA GLY A 514 -17.33 -11.33 2.56
C GLY A 514 -16.02 -11.96 2.07
N PHE A 515 -15.02 -12.13 2.94
CA PHE A 515 -13.78 -12.81 2.56
C PHE A 515 -14.01 -14.32 2.44
N PRO A 516 -13.45 -14.99 1.42
CA PRO A 516 -13.61 -16.44 1.25
C PRO A 516 -12.81 -17.21 2.31
N ILE A 517 -13.36 -18.33 2.78
CA ILE A 517 -12.64 -19.32 3.62
C ILE A 517 -12.12 -20.52 2.80
N SER A 518 -12.50 -20.59 1.53
CA SER A 518 -12.04 -21.56 0.55
C SER A 518 -12.25 -21.04 -0.87
N PHE A 519 -11.41 -21.47 -1.80
CA PHE A 519 -11.58 -21.21 -3.22
C PHE A 519 -12.25 -22.40 -3.90
N GLN A 520 -13.37 -22.14 -4.58
CA GLN A 520 -14.21 -23.16 -5.22
C GLN A 520 -14.05 -23.22 -6.74
N SER A 521 -13.49 -22.17 -7.35
CA SER A 521 -13.31 -22.05 -8.80
C SER A 521 -12.09 -21.21 -9.17
N GLN A 522 -11.63 -21.36 -10.41
CA GLN A 522 -10.58 -20.52 -11.00
C GLN A 522 -10.97 -19.05 -10.98
N ASN A 523 -12.21 -18.72 -11.35
CA ASN A 523 -12.70 -17.34 -11.37
C ASN A 523 -12.62 -16.69 -9.97
N GLN A 524 -13.01 -17.43 -8.92
CA GLN A 524 -12.93 -16.92 -7.55
C GLN A 524 -11.47 -16.69 -7.12
N LEU A 525 -10.57 -17.62 -7.45
CA LEU A 525 -9.14 -17.51 -7.19
C LEU A 525 -8.52 -16.31 -7.92
N CYS A 526 -8.77 -16.17 -9.22
CA CYS A 526 -8.28 -15.06 -10.04
C CYS A 526 -8.78 -13.72 -9.51
N HIS A 527 -10.06 -13.62 -9.15
CA HIS A 527 -10.62 -12.38 -8.59
C HIS A 527 -9.96 -12.01 -7.25
N PHE A 528 -9.74 -12.98 -6.37
CA PHE A 528 -9.07 -12.73 -5.08
C PHE A 528 -7.60 -12.35 -5.23
N LEU A 529 -6.89 -13.00 -6.15
CA LEU A 529 -5.49 -12.66 -6.44
C LEU A 529 -5.36 -11.29 -7.12
N THR A 530 -6.31 -10.92 -7.97
CA THR A 530 -6.41 -9.57 -8.53
C THR A 530 -6.57 -8.54 -7.42
N MET A 531 -7.45 -8.79 -6.44
CA MET A 531 -7.58 -7.95 -5.24
C MET A 531 -6.25 -7.82 -4.49
N CYS A 532 -5.54 -8.92 -4.27
CA CYS A 532 -4.26 -8.91 -3.57
C CYS A 532 -3.21 -8.05 -4.31
N VAL A 533 -3.01 -8.29 -5.61
CA VAL A 533 -2.04 -7.54 -6.43
C VAL A 533 -2.43 -6.07 -6.51
N PHE A 534 -3.69 -5.76 -6.78
CA PHE A 534 -4.18 -4.38 -6.89
C PHE A 534 -4.01 -3.60 -5.57
N THR A 535 -4.35 -4.23 -4.44
CA THR A 535 -4.18 -3.63 -3.10
C THR A 535 -2.72 -3.27 -2.82
N CYS A 536 -1.80 -4.19 -3.12
CA CYS A 536 -0.37 -4.01 -2.85
C CYS A 536 0.34 -3.05 -3.83
N THR A 537 -0.36 -2.61 -4.88
CA THR A 537 0.21 -1.81 -5.97
C THR A 537 -0.63 -0.56 -6.25
N ALA A 538 -1.58 -0.65 -7.18
CA ALA A 538 -2.38 0.46 -7.68
C ALA A 538 -3.18 1.17 -6.57
N GLN A 539 -3.81 0.42 -5.66
CA GLN A 539 -4.59 1.04 -4.58
C GLN A 539 -3.72 1.86 -3.64
N HIS A 540 -2.56 1.32 -3.23
CA HIS A 540 -1.58 2.04 -2.43
C HIS A 540 -1.00 3.23 -3.21
N GLY A 541 -0.64 3.05 -4.48
CA GLY A 541 -0.16 4.13 -5.34
C GLY A 541 -1.15 5.30 -5.44
N ALA A 542 -2.44 5.03 -5.64
CA ALA A 542 -3.48 6.04 -5.76
C ALA A 542 -3.63 6.92 -4.51
N ILE A 543 -3.44 6.34 -3.31
CA ILE A 543 -3.66 7.04 -2.04
C ILE A 543 -2.36 7.53 -1.39
N ASN A 544 -1.19 7.02 -1.81
CA ASN A 544 0.10 7.46 -1.28
C ASN A 544 0.68 8.64 -2.06
N GLN A 545 0.66 8.58 -3.40
CA GLN A 545 1.39 9.53 -4.25
C GLN A 545 0.87 10.97 -4.14
N GLY A 546 -0.45 11.15 -4.02
CA GLY A 546 -1.06 12.47 -3.90
C GLY A 546 -0.75 13.20 -2.59
N GLN A 547 -0.17 12.54 -1.58
CA GLN A 547 0.08 13.18 -0.28
C GLN A 547 0.92 14.45 -0.43
N LEU A 548 2.00 14.42 -1.21
CA LEU A 548 2.85 15.59 -1.40
C LEU A 548 2.12 16.72 -2.13
N ASP A 549 1.24 16.40 -3.06
CA ASP A 549 0.53 17.39 -3.87
C ASP A 549 -0.54 18.12 -3.04
N TRP A 550 -1.35 17.37 -2.30
CA TRP A 550 -2.54 17.92 -1.64
C TRP A 550 -2.29 18.30 -0.18
N TYR A 551 -1.35 17.63 0.51
CA TYR A 551 -1.11 17.84 1.95
C TYR A 551 0.08 18.73 2.25
N ALA A 552 0.85 19.13 1.23
CA ALA A 552 1.92 20.10 1.41
C ALA A 552 1.43 21.50 1.76
N TRP A 553 0.25 21.88 1.30
CA TRP A 553 -0.39 23.11 1.79
C TRP A 553 -1.23 22.77 3.02
N VAL A 554 -0.68 22.99 4.21
CA VAL A 554 -1.31 22.59 5.49
C VAL A 554 -2.75 23.07 5.64
N PRO A 555 -3.14 24.31 5.27
CA PRO A 555 -4.55 24.72 5.31
C PRO A 555 -5.51 23.88 4.45
N ASN A 556 -5.02 23.23 3.39
CA ASN A 556 -5.82 22.32 2.55
C ASN A 556 -6.00 20.93 3.18
N ALA A 557 -5.16 20.53 4.14
CA ALA A 557 -5.28 19.24 4.83
C ALA A 557 -4.65 19.29 6.23
N PRO A 558 -5.24 20.05 7.16
CA PRO A 558 -4.65 20.22 8.48
C PRO A 558 -4.66 18.89 9.25
N CYS A 559 -3.50 18.43 9.71
CA CYS A 559 -3.39 17.18 10.48
C CYS A 559 -4.05 17.24 11.87
N THR A 560 -4.29 18.45 12.38
CA THR A 560 -4.99 18.68 13.64
C THR A 560 -5.73 20.01 13.68
N MET A 561 -6.62 20.17 14.66
CA MET A 561 -7.40 21.38 14.92
C MET A 561 -7.31 21.73 16.41
N ARG A 562 -6.95 22.98 16.71
CA ARG A 562 -6.64 23.47 18.08
C ARG A 562 -7.81 24.17 18.79
N MET A 563 -8.87 24.49 18.06
CA MET A 563 -10.12 25.04 18.60
C MET A 563 -11.29 24.08 18.31
N PRO A 564 -12.37 24.11 19.09
CA PRO A 564 -13.57 23.33 18.78
C PRO A 564 -14.22 23.80 17.48
N PRO A 565 -15.03 22.95 16.82
CA PRO A 565 -15.85 23.36 15.70
C PRO A 565 -16.74 24.57 16.01
N PRO A 566 -16.91 25.51 15.06
CA PRO A 566 -17.73 26.69 15.26
C PRO A 566 -19.20 26.32 15.47
N THR A 567 -19.83 26.96 16.45
CA THR A 567 -21.28 26.84 16.72
C THR A 567 -22.08 28.04 16.20
N THR A 568 -21.41 29.12 15.80
CA THR A 568 -21.98 30.33 15.19
C THR A 568 -21.23 30.67 13.90
N LYS A 569 -21.83 31.49 13.04
CA LYS A 569 -21.27 31.82 11.71
C LYS A 569 -20.68 33.23 11.66
N GLU A 570 -21.29 34.16 12.38
CA GLU A 570 -21.09 35.60 12.26
C GLU A 570 -19.78 36.05 12.93
N ASP A 571 -19.32 35.33 13.95
CA ASP A 571 -18.14 35.71 14.76
C ASP A 571 -16.83 35.07 14.27
N VAL A 572 -16.83 34.38 13.13
CA VAL A 572 -15.64 33.72 12.60
C VAL A 572 -14.71 34.76 11.97
N THR A 573 -13.57 35.00 12.62
CA THR A 573 -12.52 35.94 12.17
C THR A 573 -11.29 35.19 11.67
N VAL A 574 -10.35 35.92 11.04
CA VAL A 574 -9.04 35.35 10.65
C VAL A 574 -8.31 34.77 11.86
N ALA A 575 -8.39 35.44 13.01
CA ALA A 575 -7.82 34.95 14.26
C ALA A 575 -8.47 33.63 14.71
N THR A 576 -9.78 33.47 14.53
CA THR A 576 -10.48 32.21 14.79
C THR A 576 -9.99 31.10 13.87
N VAL A 577 -9.83 31.36 12.56
CA VAL A 577 -9.35 30.36 11.60
C VAL A 577 -7.89 29.98 11.90
N MET A 578 -7.00 30.96 12.06
CA MET A 578 -5.59 30.71 12.38
C MET A 578 -5.41 30.05 13.75
N GLY A 579 -6.24 30.40 14.73
CA GLY A 579 -6.30 29.75 16.04
C GLY A 579 -6.78 28.30 15.96
N SER A 580 -7.62 27.97 14.98
CA SER A 580 -8.11 26.61 14.75
C SER A 580 -7.10 25.72 14.02
N LEU A 581 -6.38 26.26 13.03
CA LEU A 581 -5.40 25.53 12.24
C LEU A 581 -4.16 25.11 13.06
N PRO A 582 -3.36 24.13 12.58
CA PRO A 582 -2.13 23.71 13.24
C PRO A 582 -1.19 24.88 13.56
N ASP A 583 -0.53 24.82 14.72
CA ASP A 583 0.56 25.74 15.01
C ASP A 583 1.78 25.44 14.11
N VAL A 584 2.78 26.33 14.12
CA VAL A 584 3.97 26.17 13.27
C VAL A 584 4.70 24.85 13.50
N ARG A 585 4.70 24.31 14.73
CA ARG A 585 5.41 23.08 15.07
C ARG A 585 4.69 21.86 14.50
N GLN A 586 3.38 21.80 14.67
CA GLN A 586 2.50 20.77 14.13
C GLN A 586 2.54 20.81 12.59
N ALA A 587 2.46 22.00 12.01
CA ALA A 587 2.49 22.21 10.56
C ALA A 587 3.86 21.81 9.95
N CYS A 588 4.98 22.16 10.59
CA CYS A 588 6.30 21.68 10.17
C CYS A 588 6.43 20.16 10.26
N LEU A 589 5.93 19.53 11.33
CA LEU A 589 6.01 18.07 11.48
C LEU A 589 5.16 17.36 10.43
N GLN A 590 3.93 17.84 10.17
CA GLN A 590 3.11 17.37 9.06
C GLN A 590 3.89 17.44 7.74
N MET A 591 4.55 18.58 7.49
CA MET A 591 5.25 18.77 6.23
C MET A 591 6.40 17.80 6.00
N VAL A 592 7.22 17.56 7.03
CA VAL A 592 8.32 16.60 6.97
C VAL A 592 7.81 15.19 6.67
N VAL A 593 6.71 14.79 7.32
CA VAL A 593 6.12 13.47 7.17
C VAL A 593 5.53 13.31 5.77
N THR A 594 4.73 14.28 5.32
CA THR A 594 4.17 14.29 3.97
C THR A 594 5.25 14.23 2.89
N TRP A 595 6.35 14.97 3.05
CA TRP A 595 7.48 14.90 2.12
C TRP A 595 8.19 13.56 2.17
N HIS A 596 8.48 13.04 3.36
CA HIS A 596 9.19 11.77 3.51
C HIS A 596 8.39 10.59 2.95
N LEU A 597 7.06 10.59 3.16
CA LEU A 597 6.15 9.53 2.69
C LEU A 597 5.75 9.68 1.22
N GLY A 598 5.78 10.90 0.67
CA GLY A 598 5.37 11.19 -0.72
C GLY A 598 6.53 11.31 -1.71
N ARG A 599 7.80 11.18 -1.28
CA ARG A 599 8.95 11.28 -2.17
C ARG A 599 9.14 10.02 -3.01
N ARG A 600 9.67 10.18 -4.22
CA ARG A 600 10.12 9.05 -5.05
C ARG A 600 11.26 8.31 -4.36
N GLN A 601 11.15 6.98 -4.32
CA GLN A 601 12.18 6.11 -3.79
C GLN A 601 13.27 5.86 -4.86
N PRO A 602 14.56 5.86 -4.49
CA PRO A 602 15.65 5.64 -5.45
C PRO A 602 15.66 4.22 -6.02
N ASP A 603 15.15 3.24 -5.26
CA ASP A 603 15.09 1.83 -5.66
C ASP A 603 13.67 1.39 -6.06
N MET A 604 12.85 2.36 -6.49
CA MET A 604 11.50 2.12 -6.96
C MET A 604 11.48 1.06 -8.07
N VAL A 605 10.51 0.14 -7.98
CA VAL A 605 10.26 -0.88 -9.00
C VAL A 605 8.88 -0.63 -9.58
N PRO A 606 8.77 -0.12 -10.82
CA PRO A 606 7.47 0.08 -11.45
C PRO A 606 6.66 -1.22 -11.55
N LEU A 607 5.33 -1.10 -11.52
CA LEU A 607 4.40 -2.22 -11.62
C LEU A 607 4.74 -3.12 -12.83
N GLY A 608 4.88 -4.42 -12.59
CA GLY A 608 5.21 -5.39 -13.64
C GLY A 608 6.68 -5.41 -14.09
N HIS A 609 7.55 -4.57 -13.51
CA HIS A 609 8.96 -4.44 -13.91
C HIS A 609 9.96 -4.96 -12.86
N HIS A 610 9.52 -5.91 -12.03
CA HIS A 610 10.41 -6.61 -11.08
C HIS A 610 11.53 -7.36 -11.83
N LYS A 611 12.73 -7.36 -11.26
CA LYS A 611 13.94 -7.90 -11.92
C LYS A 611 14.11 -9.40 -11.68
N GLU A 612 13.55 -9.88 -10.57
CA GLU A 612 13.61 -11.27 -10.13
C GLU A 612 12.78 -12.19 -11.03
N LYS A 613 13.40 -13.22 -11.60
CA LYS A 613 12.75 -14.14 -12.55
C LYS A 613 12.21 -15.36 -11.81
N TYR A 614 11.07 -15.21 -11.13
CA TYR A 614 10.47 -16.30 -10.36
C TYR A 614 9.89 -17.43 -11.21
N PHE A 615 9.44 -17.12 -12.43
CA PHE A 615 8.97 -18.10 -13.41
C PHE A 615 10.03 -18.38 -14.47
N SER A 616 10.43 -19.65 -14.61
CA SER A 616 11.31 -20.12 -15.69
C SER A 616 10.56 -20.37 -17.00
N ASP A 617 9.27 -20.76 -16.91
CA ASP A 617 8.41 -21.16 -18.02
C ASP A 617 8.23 -20.05 -19.09
N PRO A 618 8.50 -20.33 -20.39
CA PRO A 618 8.30 -19.36 -21.47
C PRO A 618 6.88 -18.80 -21.60
N LYS A 619 5.83 -19.58 -21.31
CA LYS A 619 4.43 -19.14 -21.33
C LYS A 619 4.15 -18.14 -20.22
N ALA A 620 4.63 -18.40 -19.01
CA ALA A 620 4.50 -17.45 -17.89
C ALA A 620 5.24 -16.13 -18.18
N LYS A 621 6.42 -16.19 -18.81
CA LYS A 621 7.15 -15.01 -19.29
C LYS A 621 6.36 -14.25 -20.37
N SER A 622 5.71 -14.96 -21.30
CA SER A 622 4.85 -14.34 -22.31
C SER A 622 3.66 -13.62 -21.70
N VAL A 623 3.06 -14.16 -20.63
CA VAL A 623 1.97 -13.51 -19.90
C VAL A 623 2.46 -12.21 -19.23
N LEU A 624 3.64 -12.24 -18.59
CA LEU A 624 4.24 -11.04 -18.01
C LEU A 624 4.56 -9.97 -19.07
N ASN A 625 5.10 -10.36 -20.23
CA ASN A 625 5.38 -9.44 -21.33
C ASN A 625 4.09 -8.78 -21.88
N GLN A 626 3.00 -9.55 -21.95
CA GLN A 626 1.70 -9.00 -22.34
C GLN A 626 1.17 -8.02 -21.29
N PHE A 627 1.32 -8.34 -19.99
CA PHE A 627 0.96 -7.42 -18.91
C PHE A 627 1.75 -6.09 -19.01
N GLN A 628 3.05 -6.14 -19.24
CA GLN A 628 3.88 -4.95 -19.46
C GLN A 628 3.41 -4.14 -20.67
N THR A 629 3.09 -4.81 -21.78
CA THR A 629 2.56 -4.15 -22.99
C THR A 629 1.21 -3.46 -22.72
N ASP A 630 0.32 -4.12 -21.98
CA ASP A 630 -0.98 -3.56 -21.60
C ASP A 630 -0.83 -2.33 -20.68
N LEU A 631 0.14 -2.36 -19.76
CA LEU A 631 0.49 -1.21 -18.91
C LEU A 631 1.06 -0.05 -19.73
N GLU A 632 1.97 -0.30 -20.68
CA GLU A 632 2.50 0.73 -21.59
C GLU A 632 1.40 1.36 -22.46
N ASN A 633 0.39 0.59 -22.86
CA ASN A 633 -0.76 1.13 -23.57
C ASN A 633 -1.58 2.07 -22.69
N LEU A 634 -1.88 1.66 -21.44
CA LEU A 634 -2.59 2.51 -20.49
C LEU A 634 -1.80 3.79 -20.14
N GLU A 635 -0.48 3.67 -19.97
CA GLU A 635 0.43 4.81 -19.76
C GLU A 635 0.27 5.89 -20.84
N ARG A 636 0.21 5.47 -22.12
CA ARG A 636 0.02 6.39 -23.25
C ARG A 636 -1.36 7.04 -23.23
N GLU A 637 -2.41 6.27 -22.92
CA GLU A 637 -3.78 6.78 -22.80
C GLU A 637 -3.91 7.83 -21.68
N ILE A 638 -3.37 7.54 -20.49
CA ILE A 638 -3.34 8.45 -19.33
C ILE A 638 -2.56 9.72 -19.67
N THR A 639 -1.39 9.57 -20.29
CA THR A 639 -0.55 10.72 -20.66
C THR A 639 -1.26 11.63 -21.66
N ALA A 640 -1.83 11.09 -22.74
CA ALA A 640 -2.54 11.86 -23.75
C ALA A 640 -3.78 12.58 -23.17
N ARG A 641 -4.52 11.93 -22.26
CA ARG A 641 -5.63 12.57 -21.54
C ARG A 641 -5.13 13.72 -20.67
N ASN A 642 -4.07 13.48 -19.89
CA ASN A 642 -3.58 14.45 -18.89
C ASN A 642 -3.02 15.73 -19.52
N GLU A 643 -2.51 15.68 -20.76
CA GLU A 643 -2.09 16.86 -21.52
C GLU A 643 -3.22 17.88 -21.75
N GLN A 644 -4.48 17.44 -21.67
CA GLN A 644 -5.67 18.29 -21.87
C GLN A 644 -6.30 18.77 -20.55
N LEU A 645 -5.74 18.40 -19.39
CA LEU A 645 -6.30 18.71 -18.08
C LEU A 645 -5.52 19.84 -17.38
N ASP A 646 -6.25 20.75 -16.73
CA ASP A 646 -5.61 21.74 -15.84
C ASP A 646 -4.94 21.05 -14.63
N LEU A 647 -5.61 20.06 -14.06
CA LEU A 647 -5.09 19.24 -12.96
C LEU A 647 -4.92 17.80 -13.47
N PRO A 648 -3.70 17.41 -13.91
CA PRO A 648 -3.46 16.05 -14.38
C PRO A 648 -3.55 15.06 -13.22
N TYR A 649 -4.11 13.88 -13.47
CA TYR A 649 -4.18 12.78 -12.51
C TYR A 649 -3.15 11.71 -12.88
N GLU A 650 -2.05 11.64 -12.13
CA GLU A 650 -0.91 10.75 -12.43
C GLU A 650 -0.76 9.58 -11.46
N TYR A 651 -1.55 9.50 -10.39
CA TYR A 651 -1.32 8.53 -9.30
C TYR A 651 -1.53 7.07 -9.69
N LEU A 652 -2.20 6.84 -10.81
CA LEU A 652 -2.40 5.52 -11.41
C LEU A 652 -1.71 5.37 -12.77
N LYS A 653 -0.73 6.22 -13.06
CA LYS A 653 0.15 6.06 -14.22
C LYS A 653 1.10 4.88 -13.96
N PRO A 654 1.07 3.79 -14.77
CA PRO A 654 1.84 2.57 -14.50
C PRO A 654 3.33 2.76 -14.18
N SER A 655 4.00 3.72 -14.83
CA SER A 655 5.42 4.02 -14.55
C SER A 655 5.69 4.61 -13.16
N LEU A 656 4.65 5.15 -12.51
CA LEU A 656 4.70 5.76 -11.18
C LEU A 656 4.14 4.85 -10.08
N ILE A 657 3.50 3.72 -10.43
CA ILE A 657 2.99 2.76 -9.46
C ILE A 657 4.11 1.80 -9.05
N GLU A 658 4.40 1.74 -7.76
CA GLU A 658 5.30 0.72 -7.19
C GLU A 658 4.72 -0.68 -7.31
N ASN A 659 5.60 -1.65 -7.53
CA ASN A 659 5.23 -3.06 -7.63
C ASN A 659 4.85 -3.68 -6.28
N SER A 660 5.08 -2.99 -5.17
CA SER A 660 4.75 -3.41 -3.79
C SER A 660 4.67 -2.20 -2.85
N ILE A 661 4.08 -2.38 -1.66
CA ILE A 661 4.09 -1.33 -0.63
C ILE A 661 5.48 -1.21 0.00
N THR A 662 6.20 -0.17 -0.40
CA THR A 662 7.56 0.14 0.08
C THR A 662 7.80 1.65 0.29
N ILE A 663 6.69 2.39 0.34
CA ILE A 663 6.42 3.84 0.28
C ILE A 663 6.41 4.44 -1.13
#